data_AF-A0A0N5BCR2-F1
#
_entry.id   AF-A0A0N5BCR2-F1
#
_cell.length_a   1.000
_cell.length_b   1.000
_cell.length_c   1.000
_cell.angle_alpha   90.00
_cell.angle_beta   90.00
_cell.angle_gamma   90.00
#
_symmetry.space_group_name_H-M   'P 1'
#
loop_
_entity.id
_entity.type
_entity.pdbx_description
1 polymer ?
#
loop_
_entity_poly.entity_id
_entity_poly.type
_entity_poly.pdbx_seq_one_letter_code
_entity_poly.pdbx_strand_id
1 'polypeptide(L)'
;MLHHDCLKLKEKRPCWNKSKDRCMKDFPKQYVEETYTDKVTGRVFYKRSDNTDDNITLENGRYVNNSFVVPYNVFLLKYFNAHINIEIVNQILAVSYLFKYFVKDGETNRVNVELLFNDEKKDEISEYQKVRCVGPTDATWKIFEYPIVANTVTVEVLYVYEKPYSKGKYKIPVEDNDFMNAPELNTNTEAFKHLITTNTIGKSKLMAYFDLMMEESNKSKPNQDILNLTYENVPTMFKWDPLHPKDQENLPRREREAWIRRKINIKVIGRIVAIPKTKKELFAMRVLLIHKKGVKSFDDLKTIDGIRFETYHDAAKFLNLIKQGVLEIDYFNELKNMLTPPEFTSALVIYICQEPEFIYHLKVFNLHKDYMNQVYLPRYRNGPNGRVSEIIVIEKANNHLLYQIYLLLTANEYNMKKSNLTFDSINFEDIIDQDGVSIEEDAILLQRYVNNATRGQLDGYEAFKTIFNSTRDSKVIIVEGPAGTGKTYLYNMLSTYLRTESKKYINFATTGIAASLLHQGQTVHSLFKMLLNINEPEFVIEPRRIRGLPEPERLRIKHSDVIFIDEVSMLSVKQLAYVDSVLRLHFFRHKPFGGKLIIFGGDFRQCLPIIKNQTTAEIVGSTILSSKYFTHGHQVKRIYLTENMRALENERNFAEFLLQVGNGVRYDPNINYTLDGRMDDNRLVTIPENMIFEGTLDDFVEGIFGKTKEELNTNRMSAILAPTNATVSSINEQILLKFYSHSIETFYSNDE
;
A
#
# COMPACT_ATOMS: atom_id res chain seq x y z
N MET A 1 -4.02 10.42 -49.63
CA MET A 1 -3.14 11.51 -49.13
C MET A 1 -1.70 11.19 -49.49
N LEU A 2 -0.86 12.19 -49.80
CA LEU A 2 0.55 12.01 -50.18
C LEU A 2 1.49 12.71 -49.19
N HIS A 3 2.48 11.98 -48.70
CA HIS A 3 3.57 12.54 -47.90
C HIS A 3 4.51 13.36 -48.79
N HIS A 4 5.12 14.41 -48.24
CA HIS A 4 6.10 15.21 -48.97
C HIS A 4 7.48 14.55 -49.01
N ASP A 5 8.30 14.88 -50.01
CA ASP A 5 9.66 14.36 -50.08
C ASP A 5 10.51 15.14 -49.08
N CYS A 6 10.73 14.52 -47.92
CA CYS A 6 11.43 15.15 -46.82
C CYS A 6 12.94 15.18 -47.00
N LEU A 7 13.49 14.30 -47.85
CA LEU A 7 14.93 14.25 -48.13
C LEU A 7 15.40 15.52 -48.84
N LYS A 8 14.56 16.08 -49.73
CA LYS A 8 14.87 17.32 -50.47
C LYS A 8 14.59 18.61 -49.69
N LEU A 9 13.85 18.55 -48.58
CA LEU A 9 13.39 19.73 -47.82
C LEU A 9 13.60 19.53 -46.31
N LYS A 10 14.77 19.01 -45.92
CA LYS A 10 15.09 18.60 -44.54
C LYS A 10 14.80 19.68 -43.48
N GLU A 11 15.11 20.94 -43.77
CA GLU A 11 14.97 22.05 -42.80
C GLU A 11 13.55 22.61 -42.66
N LYS A 12 12.68 22.36 -43.63
CA LYS A 12 11.33 22.95 -43.69
C LYS A 12 10.21 21.97 -43.30
N ARG A 13 10.56 20.73 -42.94
CA ARG A 13 9.58 19.65 -42.73
C ARG A 13 9.52 19.22 -41.26
N PRO A 14 8.37 19.38 -40.57
CA PRO A 14 8.22 19.02 -39.15
C PRO A 14 8.50 17.55 -38.83
N CYS A 15 8.34 16.67 -39.81
CA CYS A 15 8.58 15.24 -39.65
C CYS A 15 10.06 14.84 -39.79
N TRP A 16 10.98 15.74 -40.10
CA TRP A 16 12.41 15.42 -40.21
C TRP A 16 13.08 15.38 -38.84
N ASN A 17 13.68 14.24 -38.49
CA ASN A 17 14.49 14.13 -37.27
C ASN A 17 15.93 14.57 -37.59
N LYS A 18 16.31 15.77 -37.14
CA LYS A 18 17.66 16.30 -37.35
C LYS A 18 18.76 15.42 -36.73
N SER A 19 18.52 14.82 -35.56
CA SER A 19 19.51 14.00 -34.85
C SER A 19 19.79 12.64 -35.51
N LYS A 20 18.79 12.08 -36.22
CA LYS A 20 18.89 10.77 -36.88
C LYS A 20 19.00 10.85 -38.40
N ASP A 21 19.07 12.07 -38.94
CA ASP A 21 19.02 12.44 -40.36
C ASP A 21 18.00 11.61 -41.18
N ARG A 22 16.80 11.41 -40.62
CA ARG A 22 15.75 10.61 -41.26
C ARG A 22 14.35 11.13 -40.94
N CYS A 23 13.39 10.80 -41.78
CA CYS A 23 11.98 11.10 -41.51
C CYS A 23 11.49 10.29 -40.29
N MET A 24 10.93 10.95 -39.28
CA MET A 24 10.33 10.32 -38.09
C MET A 24 9.15 9.40 -38.41
N LYS A 25 8.55 9.57 -39.60
CA LYS A 25 7.45 8.74 -40.10
C LYS A 25 7.93 7.66 -41.05
N ASP A 26 9.24 7.49 -41.22
CA ASP A 26 9.92 6.52 -42.09
C ASP A 26 9.38 6.55 -43.54
N PHE A 27 9.29 7.76 -44.11
CA PHE A 27 9.03 7.96 -45.53
C PHE A 27 10.34 8.27 -46.27
N PRO A 28 10.55 7.77 -47.50
CA PRO A 28 9.66 6.88 -48.26
C PRO A 28 9.50 5.49 -47.62
N LYS A 29 8.29 4.92 -47.69
CA LYS A 29 7.97 3.59 -47.15
C LYS A 29 8.53 2.49 -48.04
N GLN A 30 9.00 1.40 -47.43
CA GLN A 30 9.43 0.21 -48.17
C GLN A 30 8.26 -0.41 -48.96
N TYR A 31 8.58 -0.96 -50.13
CA TYR A 31 7.67 -1.77 -50.90
C TYR A 31 7.56 -3.16 -50.28
N VAL A 32 6.33 -3.64 -50.14
CA VAL A 32 6.03 -4.94 -49.54
C VAL A 32 4.88 -5.58 -50.32
N GLU A 33 5.03 -6.84 -50.71
CA GLU A 33 4.07 -7.50 -51.62
C GLU A 33 2.73 -7.84 -50.97
N GLU A 34 2.71 -7.94 -49.65
CA GLU A 34 1.54 -8.22 -48.83
C GLU A 34 1.54 -7.40 -47.53
N THR A 35 0.36 -7.22 -46.96
CA THR A 35 0.21 -6.53 -45.68
C THR A 35 0.55 -7.50 -44.55
N TYR A 36 1.54 -7.19 -43.73
CA TYR A 36 1.91 -8.00 -42.57
C TYR A 36 2.11 -7.15 -41.32
N THR A 37 2.04 -7.79 -40.15
CA THR A 37 2.34 -7.14 -38.86
C THR A 37 3.70 -7.60 -38.40
N ASP A 38 4.60 -6.67 -38.09
CA ASP A 38 5.89 -6.97 -37.48
C ASP A 38 5.65 -7.58 -36.08
N LYS A 39 6.15 -8.79 -35.87
CA LYS A 39 5.97 -9.56 -34.63
C LYS A 39 6.71 -8.94 -33.44
N VAL A 40 7.74 -8.12 -33.67
CA VAL A 40 8.54 -7.49 -32.61
C VAL A 40 7.98 -6.13 -32.24
N THR A 41 7.64 -5.28 -33.23
CA THR A 41 7.18 -3.91 -32.95
C THR A 41 5.66 -3.75 -32.95
N GLY A 42 4.91 -4.75 -33.41
CA GLY A 42 3.45 -4.69 -33.54
C GLY A 42 2.93 -3.75 -34.62
N ARG A 43 3.84 -3.17 -35.43
CA ARG A 43 3.52 -2.23 -36.50
C ARG A 43 3.03 -2.96 -37.74
N VAL A 44 1.96 -2.45 -38.36
CA VAL A 44 1.46 -2.97 -39.64
C VAL A 44 2.21 -2.33 -40.81
N PHE A 45 2.81 -3.18 -41.64
CA PHE A 45 3.38 -2.83 -42.93
C PHE A 45 2.35 -3.15 -44.01
N TYR A 46 1.75 -2.12 -44.61
CA TYR A 46 0.73 -2.28 -45.64
C TYR A 46 1.33 -2.66 -46.99
N LYS A 47 0.68 -3.59 -47.70
CA LYS A 47 0.97 -3.92 -49.10
C LYS A 47 1.18 -2.65 -49.90
N ARG A 48 2.33 -2.58 -50.56
CA ARG A 48 2.76 -1.42 -51.34
C ARG A 48 3.57 -1.93 -52.52
N SER A 49 2.91 -2.05 -53.67
CA SER A 49 3.55 -2.47 -54.92
C SER A 49 4.56 -1.43 -55.38
N ASP A 50 5.71 -1.90 -55.86
CA ASP A 50 6.67 -1.03 -56.52
C ASP A 50 6.09 -0.51 -57.84
N ASN A 51 6.19 0.79 -58.03
CA ASN A 51 5.73 1.49 -59.22
C ASN A 51 6.68 2.63 -59.58
N THR A 52 7.98 2.45 -59.29
CA THR A 52 9.02 3.41 -59.67
C THR A 52 9.15 3.62 -61.17
N ASP A 53 8.62 2.72 -62.00
CA ASP A 53 8.70 2.82 -63.46
C ASP A 53 7.47 3.52 -64.09
N ASP A 54 6.41 3.75 -63.32
CA ASP A 54 5.14 4.31 -63.80
C ASP A 54 5.18 5.83 -64.10
N ASN A 55 6.29 6.50 -63.79
CA ASN A 55 6.54 7.92 -64.08
C ASN A 55 5.44 8.91 -63.67
N ILE A 56 4.79 8.65 -62.54
CA ILE A 56 3.68 9.47 -62.03
C ILE A 56 4.20 10.83 -61.55
N THR A 57 3.75 11.89 -62.23
CA THR A 57 4.12 13.28 -61.91
C THR A 57 2.87 14.08 -61.54
N LEU A 58 2.90 14.74 -60.39
CA LEU A 58 1.83 15.65 -59.95
C LEU A 58 1.85 16.96 -60.75
N GLU A 59 0.75 17.71 -60.74
CA GLU A 59 0.62 19.01 -61.45
C GLU A 59 1.72 20.04 -61.07
N ASN A 60 2.30 19.92 -59.88
CA ASN A 60 3.42 20.76 -59.44
C ASN A 60 4.80 20.25 -59.88
N GLY A 61 4.86 19.33 -60.86
CA GLY A 61 6.09 18.74 -61.40
C GLY A 61 6.77 17.72 -60.49
N ARG A 62 6.13 17.33 -59.37
CA ARG A 62 6.71 16.40 -58.41
C ARG A 62 6.48 14.94 -58.82
N TYR A 63 7.58 14.22 -58.97
CA TYR A 63 7.58 12.77 -59.09
C TYR A 63 7.11 12.10 -57.80
N VAL A 64 6.13 11.20 -57.89
CA VAL A 64 5.62 10.44 -56.75
C VAL A 64 5.45 8.98 -57.12
N ASN A 65 5.70 8.10 -56.17
CA ASN A 65 5.43 6.68 -56.28
C ASN A 65 4.70 6.21 -55.02
N ASN A 66 4.34 4.93 -54.99
CA ASN A 66 3.56 4.33 -53.92
C ASN A 66 4.25 4.49 -52.57
N SER A 67 5.59 4.61 -52.49
CA SER A 67 6.32 4.81 -51.24
C SER A 67 5.92 6.07 -50.44
N PHE A 68 5.30 7.06 -51.09
CA PHE A 68 4.87 8.32 -50.45
C PHE A 68 3.38 8.35 -50.06
N VAL A 69 2.61 7.30 -50.33
CA VAL A 69 1.17 7.26 -50.02
C VAL A 69 0.93 7.09 -48.51
N VAL A 70 0.13 7.96 -47.92
CA VAL A 70 -0.27 7.89 -46.50
C VAL A 70 -1.63 7.18 -46.43
N PRO A 71 -1.77 6.09 -45.66
CA PRO A 71 -3.05 5.43 -45.42
C PRO A 71 -4.07 6.40 -44.84
N TYR A 72 -5.32 6.30 -45.27
CA TYR A 72 -6.38 7.17 -44.79
C TYR A 72 -7.73 6.49 -44.89
N ASN A 73 -8.69 6.95 -44.08
CA ASN A 73 -10.08 6.55 -44.20
C ASN A 73 -10.89 7.72 -44.78
N VAL A 74 -11.45 7.49 -45.97
CA VAL A 74 -12.22 8.51 -46.72
C VAL A 74 -13.38 9.05 -45.89
N PHE A 75 -14.08 8.17 -45.16
CA PHE A 75 -15.23 8.55 -44.34
C PHE A 75 -14.81 9.49 -43.22
N LEU A 76 -13.76 9.16 -42.46
CA LEU A 76 -13.30 10.03 -41.37
C LEU A 76 -12.74 11.36 -41.87
N LEU A 77 -11.98 11.36 -42.97
CA LEU A 77 -11.49 12.61 -43.58
C LEU A 77 -12.64 13.55 -43.96
N LYS A 78 -13.70 13.01 -44.58
CA LYS A 78 -14.87 13.80 -44.99
C LYS A 78 -15.70 14.25 -43.79
N TYR A 79 -15.92 13.36 -42.82
CA TYR A 79 -16.76 13.61 -41.66
C TYR A 79 -16.19 14.72 -40.77
N PHE A 80 -14.88 14.70 -40.52
CA PHE A 80 -14.21 15.67 -39.65
C PHE A 80 -13.58 16.85 -40.40
N ASN A 81 -13.61 16.85 -41.74
CA ASN A 81 -12.96 17.84 -42.60
C ASN A 81 -11.50 18.14 -42.17
N ALA A 82 -10.75 17.09 -41.83
CA ALA A 82 -9.41 17.18 -41.26
C ALA A 82 -8.49 16.08 -41.80
N HIS A 83 -7.17 16.31 -41.77
CA HIS A 83 -6.18 15.31 -42.18
C HIS A 83 -5.98 14.24 -41.10
N ILE A 84 -6.61 13.08 -41.29
CA ILE A 84 -6.60 11.96 -40.36
C ILE A 84 -5.79 10.79 -40.96
N ASN A 85 -4.66 10.46 -40.33
CA ASN A 85 -3.92 9.24 -40.57
C ASN A 85 -4.46 8.12 -39.66
N ILE A 86 -4.68 6.93 -40.21
CA ILE A 86 -5.13 5.78 -39.43
C ILE A 86 -4.11 4.67 -39.57
N GLU A 87 -3.60 4.20 -38.43
CA GLU A 87 -2.70 3.06 -38.35
C GLU A 87 -3.34 2.00 -37.46
N ILE A 88 -3.31 0.74 -37.93
CA ILE A 88 -3.75 -0.41 -37.15
C ILE A 88 -2.57 -0.85 -36.29
N VAL A 89 -2.81 -1.07 -34.99
CA VAL A 89 -1.80 -1.60 -34.07
C VAL A 89 -2.38 -2.84 -33.41
N ASN A 90 -1.70 -3.98 -33.56
CA ASN A 90 -2.26 -5.30 -33.22
C ASN A 90 -1.43 -6.05 -32.15
N GLN A 91 -0.92 -5.34 -31.15
CA GLN A 91 -0.21 -5.95 -30.03
C GLN A 91 -0.63 -5.37 -28.68
N ILE A 92 -0.72 -6.26 -27.68
CA ILE A 92 -1.02 -5.92 -26.29
C ILE A 92 0.00 -4.96 -25.70
N LEU A 93 1.26 -4.98 -26.16
CA LEU A 93 2.29 -4.04 -25.72
C LEU A 93 1.99 -2.61 -26.16
N ALA A 94 1.43 -2.38 -27.35
CA ALA A 94 1.03 -1.05 -27.78
C ALA A 94 -0.22 -0.55 -27.06
N VAL A 95 -1.15 -1.44 -26.75
CA VAL A 95 -2.31 -1.15 -25.87
C VAL A 95 -1.81 -0.80 -24.46
N SER A 96 -0.90 -1.59 -23.91
CA SER A 96 -0.25 -1.36 -22.61
C SER A 96 0.59 -0.09 -22.62
N TYR A 97 1.21 0.27 -23.75
CA TYR A 97 1.95 1.52 -23.93
C TYR A 97 0.97 2.70 -23.99
N LEU A 98 -0.15 2.60 -24.71
CA LEU A 98 -1.22 3.61 -24.69
C LEU A 98 -1.77 3.81 -23.28
N PHE A 99 -2.07 2.73 -22.55
CA PHE A 99 -2.53 2.78 -21.16
C PHE A 99 -1.44 3.30 -20.21
N LYS A 100 -0.16 2.98 -20.44
CA LYS A 100 0.97 3.53 -19.68
C LYS A 100 1.03 5.05 -19.79
N TYR A 101 0.72 5.64 -20.95
CA TYR A 101 0.65 7.11 -21.09
C TYR A 101 -0.65 7.71 -20.55
N PHE A 102 -1.76 6.97 -20.58
CA PHE A 102 -3.02 7.38 -19.96
C PHE A 102 -2.99 7.36 -18.43
N VAL A 103 -2.25 6.42 -17.84
CA VAL A 103 -2.31 6.11 -16.40
C VAL A 103 -1.05 6.57 -15.65
N LYS A 104 0.03 7.00 -16.33
CA LYS A 104 1.28 7.41 -15.67
C LYS A 104 1.17 8.66 -14.81
N ASP A 105 0.13 9.47 -14.97
CA ASP A 105 -0.06 10.70 -14.21
C ASP A 105 -1.52 10.79 -13.74
N GLY A 106 -1.84 9.92 -12.77
CA GLY A 106 -3.19 9.72 -12.22
C GLY A 106 -3.82 10.97 -11.57
N GLU A 107 -3.09 12.08 -11.42
CA GLU A 107 -3.61 13.29 -10.81
C GLU A 107 -4.06 14.38 -11.81
N THR A 108 -3.61 14.40 -13.08
CA THR A 108 -3.93 15.54 -13.98
C THR A 108 -4.38 15.23 -15.42
N ASN A 109 -4.37 13.98 -15.91
CA ASN A 109 -4.78 13.64 -17.30
C ASN A 109 -4.14 14.55 -18.37
N ARG A 110 -2.87 14.91 -18.21
CA ARG A 110 -2.13 15.80 -19.13
C ARG A 110 -0.88 15.10 -19.64
N VAL A 111 -0.67 15.16 -20.95
CA VAL A 111 0.57 14.70 -21.59
C VAL A 111 1.35 15.92 -22.05
N ASN A 112 2.65 15.96 -21.75
CA ASN A 112 3.56 16.94 -22.35
C ASN A 112 3.70 16.62 -23.84
N VAL A 113 3.13 17.48 -24.69
CA VAL A 113 3.48 17.51 -26.10
C VAL A 113 4.67 18.46 -26.22
N GLU A 114 5.88 17.92 -26.25
CA GLU A 114 6.99 18.66 -26.85
C GLU A 114 6.64 18.86 -28.33
N LEU A 115 6.12 20.03 -28.67
CA LEU A 115 6.21 20.48 -30.04
C LEU A 115 7.69 20.71 -30.30
N LEU A 116 8.27 19.88 -31.18
CA LEU A 116 9.66 19.94 -31.66
C LEU A 116 9.92 21.22 -32.47
N PHE A 117 9.68 22.38 -31.87
CA PHE A 117 10.20 23.65 -32.34
C PHE A 117 11.30 24.06 -31.37
N ASN A 118 12.54 23.81 -31.77
CA ASN A 118 13.69 24.60 -31.29
C ASN A 118 13.50 26.04 -31.80
N ASP A 119 12.54 26.76 -31.23
CA ASP A 119 12.48 28.21 -31.37
C ASP A 119 13.18 28.80 -30.16
N GLU A 120 14.29 29.50 -30.39
CA GLU A 120 15.02 30.28 -29.37
C GLU A 120 14.20 31.48 -28.85
N LYS A 121 12.92 31.58 -29.24
CA LYS A 121 11.92 32.50 -28.71
C LYS A 121 10.71 31.72 -28.18
N LYS A 122 10.85 31.12 -27.00
CA LYS A 122 9.72 30.54 -26.26
C LYS A 122 8.81 31.65 -25.73
N ASP A 123 7.53 31.60 -26.09
CA ASP A 123 6.44 32.40 -25.49
C ASP A 123 5.59 31.51 -24.57
N GLU A 124 5.10 32.08 -23.47
CA GLU A 124 4.23 31.50 -22.43
C GLU A 124 3.03 30.73 -23.02
N ILE A 125 2.51 31.17 -24.17
CA ILE A 125 1.39 30.50 -24.88
C ILE A 125 1.77 29.06 -25.31
N SER A 126 3.02 28.83 -25.69
CA SER A 126 3.51 27.50 -26.09
C SER A 126 3.72 26.55 -24.91
N GLU A 127 3.91 27.09 -23.70
CA GLU A 127 3.97 26.34 -22.44
C GLU A 127 2.56 26.03 -21.88
N TYR A 128 1.55 26.83 -22.27
CA TYR A 128 0.17 26.69 -21.83
C TYR A 128 -0.68 25.68 -22.61
N GLN A 129 -0.21 25.21 -23.78
CA GLN A 129 -0.91 24.16 -24.55
C GLN A 129 -0.62 22.75 -23.97
N LYS A 130 -1.02 22.53 -22.70
CA LYS A 130 -1.16 21.19 -22.12
C LYS A 130 -2.39 20.53 -22.74
N VAL A 131 -2.20 19.57 -23.66
CA VAL A 131 -3.31 18.87 -24.29
C VAL A 131 -3.85 17.81 -23.30
N ARG A 132 -5.17 17.85 -23.03
CA ARG A 132 -5.85 16.78 -22.27
C ARG A 132 -6.01 15.56 -23.17
N CYS A 133 -5.50 14.41 -22.74
CA CYS A 133 -5.86 13.14 -23.35
C CYS A 133 -7.25 12.72 -22.84
N VAL A 134 -8.13 12.32 -23.76
CA VAL A 134 -9.48 11.84 -23.45
C VAL A 134 -9.48 10.33 -23.65
N GLY A 135 -9.71 9.56 -22.58
CA GLY A 135 -9.76 8.10 -22.66
C GLY A 135 -10.93 7.60 -23.50
N PRO A 136 -10.96 6.33 -23.94
CA PRO A 136 -12.09 5.78 -24.69
C PRO A 136 -13.41 5.93 -23.94
N THR A 137 -13.42 5.69 -22.63
CA THR A 137 -14.55 5.89 -21.73
C THR A 137 -14.98 7.35 -21.64
N ASP A 138 -14.04 8.28 -21.45
CA ASP A 138 -14.33 9.73 -21.44
C ASP A 138 -14.84 10.20 -22.80
N ALA A 139 -14.30 9.68 -23.90
CA ALA A 139 -14.72 10.03 -25.25
C ALA A 139 -16.15 9.57 -25.50
N THR A 140 -16.49 8.34 -25.10
CA THR A 140 -17.86 7.81 -25.14
C THR A 140 -18.81 8.64 -24.28
N TRP A 141 -18.41 9.01 -23.05
CA TRP A 141 -19.20 9.87 -22.16
C TRP A 141 -19.47 11.25 -22.77
N LYS A 142 -18.47 11.84 -23.44
CA LYS A 142 -18.58 13.11 -24.18
C LYS A 142 -19.44 13.00 -25.43
N ILE A 143 -19.33 11.89 -26.18
CA ILE A 143 -20.13 11.63 -27.39
C ILE A 143 -21.61 11.54 -27.03
N PHE A 144 -21.93 10.99 -25.86
CA PHE A 144 -23.29 10.97 -25.32
C PHE A 144 -23.68 12.25 -24.55
N GLU A 145 -22.85 13.31 -24.62
CA GLU A 145 -23.04 14.60 -23.94
C GLU A 145 -23.21 14.52 -22.43
N TYR A 146 -22.74 13.44 -21.80
CA TYR A 146 -22.74 13.31 -20.36
C TYR A 146 -21.61 14.15 -19.72
N PRO A 147 -21.87 14.86 -18.62
CA PRO A 147 -20.84 15.62 -17.91
C PRO A 147 -19.78 14.67 -17.32
N ILE A 148 -18.50 14.87 -17.70
CA ILE A 148 -17.38 13.97 -17.33
C ILE A 148 -16.69 14.41 -16.04
N VAL A 149 -16.32 15.69 -15.95
CA VAL A 149 -15.75 16.29 -14.75
C VAL A 149 -16.32 17.69 -14.64
N ALA A 150 -17.09 17.94 -13.59
CA ALA A 150 -17.41 19.27 -13.13
C ALA A 150 -16.41 19.65 -12.03
N ASN A 151 -15.31 20.31 -12.41
CA ASN A 151 -14.46 20.96 -11.41
C ASN A 151 -15.19 22.21 -10.95
N THR A 152 -15.90 22.10 -9.84
CA THR A 152 -16.71 23.19 -9.29
C THR A 152 -15.87 24.29 -8.63
N VAL A 153 -14.57 24.05 -8.40
CA VAL A 153 -13.69 24.92 -7.59
C VAL A 153 -12.23 24.91 -8.07
N THR A 154 -11.57 26.07 -8.10
CA THR A 154 -10.11 26.18 -8.33
C THR A 154 -9.35 26.05 -7.00
N VAL A 155 -8.24 25.31 -6.93
CA VAL A 155 -7.40 25.21 -5.71
C VAL A 155 -6.07 25.94 -5.92
N GLU A 156 -5.72 26.84 -5.01
CA GLU A 156 -4.48 27.62 -5.03
C GLU A 156 -3.56 27.20 -3.88
N VAL A 157 -2.40 26.61 -4.20
CA VAL A 157 -1.44 26.12 -3.19
C VAL A 157 -0.63 27.27 -2.60
N LEU A 158 -0.57 27.34 -1.27
CA LEU A 158 0.05 28.41 -0.50
C LEU A 158 1.22 27.86 0.33
N TYR A 159 2.42 28.41 0.13
CA TYR A 159 3.63 27.98 0.82
C TYR A 159 3.91 28.82 2.07
N VAL A 160 4.58 28.24 3.06
CA VAL A 160 4.95 28.85 4.35
C VAL A 160 6.45 28.66 4.60
N TYR A 161 7.11 29.69 5.13
CA TYR A 161 8.52 29.69 5.52
C TYR A 161 8.79 30.84 6.50
N GLU A 162 9.88 30.79 7.26
CA GLU A 162 10.24 31.83 8.25
C GLU A 162 11.12 32.94 7.65
N LYS A 163 11.15 34.12 8.29
CA LYS A 163 11.98 35.28 7.90
C LYS A 163 13.47 34.87 7.82
N PRO A 164 14.17 35.13 6.70
CA PRO A 164 15.58 34.79 6.59
C PRO A 164 16.42 35.66 7.55
N TYR A 165 17.37 35.02 8.23
CA TYR A 165 18.42 35.73 8.98
C TYR A 165 19.29 36.53 7.98
N SER A 166 19.60 37.76 8.34
CA SER A 166 20.26 38.76 7.51
C SER A 166 21.55 38.24 6.86
N LYS A 167 21.69 38.55 5.55
CA LYS A 167 22.71 38.14 4.55
C LYS A 167 22.37 36.90 3.72
N GLY A 168 21.38 37.07 2.82
CA GLY A 168 21.46 36.53 1.45
C GLY A 168 21.17 35.05 1.24
N LYS A 169 20.71 34.28 2.25
CA LYS A 169 20.27 32.91 2.03
C LYS A 169 18.86 32.71 2.58
N TYR A 170 17.90 32.47 1.68
CA TYR A 170 16.62 31.87 2.05
C TYR A 170 16.93 30.50 2.67
N LYS A 171 16.69 30.33 3.97
CA LYS A 171 16.51 28.98 4.53
C LYS A 171 15.11 28.55 4.10
N ILE A 172 15.05 27.90 2.94
CA ILE A 172 13.99 26.93 2.67
C ILE A 172 14.06 25.93 3.83
N PRO A 173 12.95 25.41 4.34
CA PRO A 173 12.99 24.23 5.18
C PRO A 173 13.63 23.12 4.33
N VAL A 174 14.95 22.97 4.45
CA VAL A 174 15.60 21.71 4.12
C VAL A 174 15.28 20.87 5.32
N GLU A 175 14.13 20.20 5.26
CA GLU A 175 13.94 19.07 6.15
C GLU A 175 14.57 17.87 5.48
N ASP A 176 15.47 17.28 6.23
CA ASP A 176 15.74 15.87 6.16
C ASP A 176 14.38 15.14 6.24
N ASN A 177 14.05 14.49 5.13
CA ASN A 177 13.03 13.48 4.92
C ASN A 177 11.55 13.92 4.90
N ASP A 178 10.90 13.54 3.80
CA ASP A 178 9.46 13.53 3.49
C ASP A 178 8.81 14.85 3.02
N PHE A 179 9.05 15.19 1.76
CA PHE A 179 8.07 14.99 0.67
C PHE A 179 8.80 15.25 -0.65
N MET A 180 8.95 14.18 -1.45
CA MET A 180 9.75 14.05 -2.69
C MET A 180 11.19 13.59 -2.44
N ASN A 181 11.42 12.29 -2.61
CA ASN A 181 12.72 11.78 -3.03
C ASN A 181 13.26 12.61 -4.17
N ALA A 182 14.48 13.12 -4.00
CA ALA A 182 15.13 13.78 -5.10
C ALA A 182 16.66 13.70 -5.08
N PRO A 183 17.21 12.53 -5.42
CA PRO A 183 18.32 12.46 -6.35
C PRO A 183 17.95 13.01 -7.75
N GLU A 184 16.66 13.23 -8.04
CA GLU A 184 16.13 13.77 -9.31
C GLU A 184 15.59 15.22 -9.25
N LEU A 185 16.01 16.05 -8.28
CA LEU A 185 15.75 17.51 -8.27
C LEU A 185 16.95 18.33 -8.79
N ASN A 186 17.77 17.72 -9.67
CA ASN A 186 18.82 18.43 -10.41
C ASN A 186 18.30 19.48 -11.40
N THR A 187 16.99 19.72 -11.47
CA THR A 187 16.43 20.82 -12.27
C THR A 187 15.71 21.89 -11.46
N ASN A 188 15.20 21.62 -10.27
CA ASN A 188 14.38 22.61 -9.54
C ASN A 188 14.98 23.15 -8.25
N THR A 189 15.92 22.47 -7.60
CA THR A 189 16.68 23.10 -6.49
C THR A 189 17.76 24.01 -7.04
N GLU A 190 18.37 23.62 -8.16
CA GLU A 190 19.23 24.50 -8.94
C GLU A 190 18.41 25.55 -9.69
N ALA A 191 17.23 25.26 -10.28
CA ALA A 191 16.41 26.36 -10.80
C ALA A 191 15.95 27.29 -9.69
N PHE A 192 15.51 26.84 -8.51
CA PHE A 192 15.08 27.72 -7.43
C PHE A 192 16.25 28.48 -6.78
N LYS A 193 17.42 27.85 -6.60
CA LYS A 193 18.66 28.53 -6.21
C LYS A 193 19.12 29.50 -7.29
N HIS A 194 19.10 29.12 -8.56
CA HIS A 194 19.40 29.95 -9.72
C HIS A 194 18.40 31.10 -9.84
N LEU A 195 17.11 30.89 -9.56
CA LEU A 195 16.02 31.88 -9.56
C LEU A 195 16.17 32.87 -8.40
N ILE A 196 16.70 32.43 -7.26
CA ILE A 196 17.07 33.27 -6.11
C ILE A 196 18.40 34.02 -6.35
N THR A 197 19.41 33.37 -6.93
CA THR A 197 20.74 33.96 -7.18
C THR A 197 20.78 34.86 -8.41
N THR A 198 19.84 34.73 -9.35
CA THR A 198 19.77 35.55 -10.57
C THR A 198 18.94 36.84 -10.44
N ASN A 199 18.46 37.21 -9.24
CA ASN A 199 17.62 38.42 -9.06
C ASN A 199 16.32 38.44 -9.91
N THR A 200 15.76 37.29 -10.31
CA THR A 200 14.72 37.21 -11.36
C THR A 200 13.27 36.98 -10.90
N ILE A 201 12.97 36.54 -9.67
CA ILE A 201 11.58 36.34 -9.19
C ILE A 201 11.12 37.48 -8.25
N GLY A 202 9.84 37.87 -8.40
CA GLY A 202 9.07 38.72 -7.48
C GLY A 202 8.96 38.20 -6.03
N LYS A 203 8.16 38.88 -5.21
CA LYS A 203 7.91 38.45 -3.82
C LYS A 203 7.18 37.09 -3.77
N SER A 204 7.41 36.28 -2.74
CA SER A 204 6.64 35.03 -2.53
C SER A 204 5.16 35.32 -2.21
N LYS A 205 4.27 34.31 -2.32
CA LYS A 205 2.85 34.41 -1.95
C LYS A 205 2.60 34.95 -0.54
N LEU A 206 3.39 34.49 0.44
CA LEU A 206 3.26 34.91 1.84
C LEU A 206 3.74 36.35 2.07
N MET A 207 4.88 36.73 1.49
CA MET A 207 5.36 38.12 1.56
C MET A 207 4.42 39.09 0.87
N ALA A 208 3.94 38.74 -0.33
CA ALA A 208 2.98 39.55 -1.06
C ALA A 208 1.65 39.67 -0.31
N TYR A 209 1.26 38.66 0.49
CA TYR A 209 0.11 38.76 1.39
C TYR A 209 0.35 39.80 2.50
N PHE A 210 1.53 39.79 3.12
CA PHE A 210 1.89 40.80 4.12
C PHE A 210 1.90 42.22 3.55
N ASP A 211 2.45 42.40 2.36
CA ASP A 211 2.43 43.70 1.68
C ASP A 211 1.00 44.14 1.36
N LEU A 212 0.16 43.24 0.83
CA LEU A 212 -1.24 43.52 0.53
C LEU A 212 -1.98 44.02 1.78
N MET A 213 -1.78 43.36 2.93
CA MET A 213 -2.41 43.76 4.19
C MET A 213 -1.86 45.08 4.73
N MET A 214 -0.56 45.31 4.55
CA MET A 214 0.09 46.55 4.97
C MET A 214 -0.36 47.74 4.13
N GLU A 215 -0.36 47.61 2.80
CA GLU A 215 -0.81 48.63 1.87
C GLU A 215 -2.28 48.97 2.08
N GLU A 216 -3.15 47.97 2.22
CA GLU A 216 -4.58 48.20 2.47
C GLU A 216 -4.82 48.92 3.81
N SER A 217 -4.04 48.57 4.84
CA SER A 217 -4.13 49.23 6.16
C SER A 217 -3.72 50.71 6.11
N ASN A 218 -2.81 51.08 5.21
CA ASN A 218 -2.26 52.43 5.09
C ASN A 218 -3.10 53.35 4.20
N LYS A 219 -4.17 52.84 3.56
CA LYS A 219 -5.10 53.66 2.77
C LYS A 219 -5.90 54.59 3.67
N SER A 220 -6.23 55.78 3.16
CA SER A 220 -7.10 56.75 3.86
C SER A 220 -8.50 56.20 4.14
N LYS A 221 -8.96 55.22 3.35
CA LYS A 221 -10.19 54.44 3.56
C LYS A 221 -9.89 52.94 3.34
N PRO A 222 -9.46 52.20 4.37
CA PRO A 222 -9.14 50.77 4.27
C PRO A 222 -10.38 49.93 3.96
N ASN A 223 -10.26 48.95 3.07
CA ASN A 223 -11.29 47.95 2.85
C ASN A 223 -11.22 46.85 3.92
N GLN A 224 -12.22 46.81 4.79
CA GLN A 224 -12.28 45.84 5.88
C GLN A 224 -12.46 44.39 5.42
N ASP A 225 -13.06 44.15 4.25
CA ASP A 225 -13.20 42.79 3.72
C ASP A 225 -11.83 42.19 3.38
N ILE A 226 -10.91 43.01 2.86
CA ILE A 226 -9.53 42.60 2.58
C ILE A 226 -8.78 42.35 3.88
N LEU A 227 -8.85 43.26 4.85
CA LEU A 227 -8.18 43.11 6.16
C LEU A 227 -8.72 41.93 6.98
N ASN A 228 -9.93 41.45 6.67
CA ASN A 228 -10.52 40.27 7.28
C ASN A 228 -10.08 38.94 6.64
N LEU A 229 -9.24 38.96 5.60
CA LEU A 229 -8.73 37.73 4.97
C LEU A 229 -7.60 37.12 5.79
N THR A 230 -7.71 35.81 6.01
CA THR A 230 -6.59 34.95 6.42
C THR A 230 -5.76 34.60 5.18
N TYR A 231 -4.52 34.11 5.36
CA TYR A 231 -3.66 33.77 4.23
C TYR A 231 -4.32 32.71 3.33
N GLU A 232 -4.98 31.72 3.93
CA GLU A 232 -5.75 30.69 3.23
C GLU A 232 -6.88 31.25 2.35
N ASN A 233 -7.50 32.35 2.78
CA ASN A 233 -8.65 32.94 2.11
C ASN A 233 -8.28 33.99 1.05
N VAL A 234 -7.01 34.40 0.94
CA VAL A 234 -6.56 35.37 -0.08
C VAL A 234 -7.00 35.00 -1.50
N PRO A 235 -6.87 33.72 -1.95
CA PRO A 235 -7.22 33.32 -3.31
C PRO A 235 -8.71 33.51 -3.68
N THR A 236 -9.59 33.66 -2.68
CA THR A 236 -11.02 33.93 -2.88
C THR A 236 -11.26 35.31 -3.50
N MET A 237 -10.45 36.30 -3.15
CA MET A 237 -10.58 37.69 -3.63
C MET A 237 -9.45 38.09 -4.60
N PHE A 238 -8.31 37.40 -4.56
CA PHE A 238 -7.12 37.75 -5.33
C PHE A 238 -6.64 36.57 -6.19
N LYS A 239 -6.08 36.89 -7.36
CA LYS A 239 -5.39 35.96 -8.26
C LYS A 239 -3.88 36.15 -8.08
N TRP A 240 -3.14 35.05 -8.00
CA TRP A 240 -1.68 35.10 -8.06
C TRP A 240 -1.21 35.38 -9.49
N ASP A 241 -0.40 36.42 -9.65
CA ASP A 241 0.17 36.81 -10.94
C ASP A 241 1.49 37.57 -10.72
N PRO A 242 2.62 36.86 -10.64
CA PRO A 242 3.91 37.45 -10.28
C PRO A 242 4.52 38.29 -11.42
N LEU A 243 3.89 38.33 -12.60
CA LEU A 243 4.38 39.02 -13.79
C LEU A 243 3.60 40.30 -14.11
N HIS A 244 2.53 40.60 -13.38
CA HIS A 244 1.65 41.70 -13.70
C HIS A 244 2.36 43.06 -13.59
N PRO A 245 2.45 43.82 -14.70
CA PRO A 245 3.02 45.16 -14.68
C PRO A 245 2.02 46.13 -14.04
N LYS A 246 2.38 46.76 -12.92
CA LYS A 246 1.73 48.01 -12.51
C LYS A 246 2.24 49.10 -13.44
N ASP A 247 1.46 49.56 -14.41
CA ASP A 247 1.52 50.83 -15.18
C ASP A 247 2.90 51.47 -15.52
N GLN A 248 3.99 50.73 -15.39
CA GLN A 248 5.38 51.15 -15.51
C GLN A 248 6.20 49.93 -15.95
N GLU A 249 6.52 49.85 -17.23
CA GLU A 249 7.29 48.75 -17.84
C GLU A 249 8.69 48.57 -17.23
N ASN A 250 9.19 49.57 -16.49
CA ASN A 250 10.56 49.65 -15.97
C ASN A 250 10.75 49.25 -14.50
N LEU A 251 9.71 48.81 -13.78
CA LEU A 251 9.90 48.32 -12.40
C LEU A 251 10.65 46.98 -12.37
N PRO A 252 11.73 46.84 -11.56
CA PRO A 252 12.43 45.57 -11.36
C PRO A 252 11.46 44.46 -10.95
N ARG A 253 11.59 43.25 -11.49
CA ARG A 253 10.66 42.12 -11.24
C ARG A 253 10.39 41.85 -9.75
N ARG A 254 11.37 42.13 -8.88
CA ARG A 254 11.28 42.00 -7.40
C ARG A 254 10.30 42.98 -6.72
N GLU A 255 9.91 44.06 -7.40
CA GLU A 255 9.09 45.15 -6.89
C GLU A 255 7.65 45.16 -7.46
N ARG A 256 7.29 44.16 -8.28
CA ARG A 256 5.93 44.03 -8.86
C ARG A 256 4.98 43.33 -7.88
N GLU A 257 3.73 43.80 -7.81
CA GLU A 257 2.67 43.16 -7.02
C GLU A 257 2.29 41.80 -7.61
N ALA A 258 2.07 40.81 -6.74
CA ALA A 258 1.78 39.46 -7.17
C ALA A 258 0.37 38.95 -6.80
N TRP A 259 -0.39 39.68 -5.96
CA TRP A 259 -1.81 39.40 -5.69
C TRP A 259 -2.70 40.46 -6.33
N ILE A 260 -3.39 40.12 -7.42
CA ILE A 260 -4.28 41.04 -8.13
C ILE A 260 -5.73 40.78 -7.74
N ARG A 261 -6.49 41.82 -7.45
CA ARG A 261 -7.92 41.70 -7.15
C ARG A 261 -8.67 41.09 -8.34
N ARG A 262 -9.43 40.01 -8.08
CA ARG A 262 -10.24 39.36 -9.10
C ARG A 262 -11.38 40.27 -9.55
N LYS A 263 -11.61 40.34 -10.86
CA LYS A 263 -12.75 41.05 -11.47
C LYS A 263 -14.01 40.17 -11.61
N ILE A 264 -13.83 38.85 -11.57
CA ILE A 264 -14.90 37.86 -11.72
C ILE A 264 -14.95 37.01 -10.44
N ASN A 265 -16.14 36.86 -9.87
CA ASN A 265 -16.36 36.05 -8.67
C ASN A 265 -16.43 34.57 -9.05
N ILE A 266 -15.37 33.82 -8.76
CA ILE A 266 -15.27 32.37 -8.96
C ILE A 266 -14.92 31.69 -7.64
N LYS A 267 -15.46 30.49 -7.40
CA LYS A 267 -15.14 29.71 -6.20
C LYS A 267 -13.69 29.21 -6.29
N VAL A 268 -12.84 29.69 -5.38
CA VAL A 268 -11.42 29.30 -5.25
C VAL A 268 -11.14 28.93 -3.79
N ILE A 269 -10.43 27.83 -3.56
CA ILE A 269 -9.95 27.40 -2.24
C ILE A 269 -8.44 27.62 -2.19
N GLY A 270 -7.95 28.42 -1.25
CA GLY A 270 -6.53 28.41 -0.92
C GLY A 270 -6.21 27.21 -0.04
N ARG A 271 -5.07 26.56 -0.27
CA ARG A 271 -4.64 25.43 0.56
C ARG A 271 -3.20 25.63 0.99
N ILE A 272 -2.99 25.82 2.28
CA ILE A 272 -1.65 25.92 2.85
C ILE A 272 -1.04 24.53 2.94
N VAL A 273 0.21 24.39 2.50
CA VAL A 273 0.97 23.12 2.55
C VAL A 273 0.93 22.48 3.94
N ALA A 274 0.86 21.16 3.99
CA ALA A 274 0.92 20.40 5.24
C ALA A 274 2.33 20.55 5.86
N ILE A 275 2.39 20.68 7.18
CA ILE A 275 3.66 20.78 7.93
C ILE A 275 3.62 19.73 9.04
N PRO A 276 4.66 18.87 9.17
CA PRO A 276 4.75 17.91 10.26
C PRO A 276 4.77 18.58 11.64
N LYS A 277 4.19 17.93 12.67
CA LYS A 277 4.19 18.45 14.05
C LYS A 277 5.58 18.45 14.71
N THR A 278 6.51 17.64 14.20
CA THR A 278 7.93 17.66 14.59
C THR A 278 8.55 19.06 14.43
N LYS A 279 8.11 19.82 13.42
CA LYS A 279 8.45 21.25 13.22
C LYS A 279 7.53 22.17 14.02
N LYS A 280 7.63 22.14 15.34
CA LYS A 280 6.76 22.88 16.26
C LYS A 280 6.49 24.34 15.85
N GLU A 281 7.52 25.10 15.49
CA GLU A 281 7.39 26.52 15.10
C GLU A 281 6.72 26.72 13.74
N LEU A 282 7.10 25.98 12.70
CA LEU A 282 6.49 26.11 11.37
C LEU A 282 5.04 25.60 11.36
N PHE A 283 4.76 24.55 12.13
CA PHE A 283 3.40 24.06 12.34
C PHE A 283 2.53 25.12 13.03
N ALA A 284 3.01 25.71 14.13
CA ALA A 284 2.32 26.81 14.82
C ALA A 284 2.12 28.02 13.90
N MET A 285 3.10 28.34 13.05
CA MET A 285 3.00 29.40 12.05
C MET A 285 1.89 29.14 11.02
N ARG A 286 1.80 27.93 10.47
CA ARG A 286 0.72 27.52 9.55
C ARG A 286 -0.64 27.70 10.20
N VAL A 287 -0.79 27.24 11.43
CA VAL A 287 -2.02 27.38 12.22
C VAL A 287 -2.41 28.85 12.37
N LEU A 288 -1.47 29.70 12.78
CA LEU A 288 -1.73 31.13 12.92
C LEU A 288 -2.15 31.76 11.57
N LEU A 289 -1.59 31.33 10.45
CA LEU A 289 -1.96 31.84 9.11
C LEU A 289 -3.35 31.40 8.63
N ILE A 290 -3.87 30.29 9.17
CA ILE A 290 -5.25 29.82 8.91
C ILE A 290 -6.25 30.64 9.72
N HIS A 291 -5.93 30.97 10.98
CA HIS A 291 -6.90 31.57 11.91
C HIS A 291 -6.77 33.09 12.08
N LYS A 292 -5.57 33.66 11.92
CA LYS A 292 -5.33 35.09 12.13
C LYS A 292 -5.57 35.87 10.84
N LYS A 293 -6.42 36.90 10.94
CA LYS A 293 -6.81 37.77 9.81
C LYS A 293 -5.87 38.96 9.69
N GLY A 294 -5.70 39.45 8.46
CA GLY A 294 -5.08 40.75 8.20
C GLY A 294 -3.61 40.87 8.63
N VAL A 295 -2.86 39.76 8.65
CA VAL A 295 -1.49 39.74 9.17
C VAL A 295 -0.56 40.52 8.25
N LYS A 296 0.24 41.43 8.83
CA LYS A 296 1.09 42.39 8.08
C LYS A 296 2.56 42.04 8.09
N SER A 297 2.99 41.12 8.96
CA SER A 297 4.38 40.70 9.06
C SER A 297 4.53 39.43 9.90
N PHE A 298 5.72 38.85 9.88
CA PHE A 298 6.10 37.76 10.80
C PHE A 298 5.99 38.16 12.27
N ASP A 299 6.35 39.39 12.62
CA ASP A 299 6.25 39.88 14.00
C ASP A 299 4.81 40.15 14.41
N ASP A 300 3.99 40.63 13.48
CA ASP A 300 2.55 40.75 13.68
C ASP A 300 1.93 39.36 13.88
N LEU A 301 2.33 38.33 13.14
CA LEU A 301 1.85 36.96 13.37
C LEU A 301 2.10 36.46 14.81
N LYS A 302 3.19 36.92 15.45
CA LYS A 302 3.53 36.64 16.86
C LYS A 302 2.94 37.63 17.86
N THR A 303 2.17 38.62 17.41
CA THR A 303 1.57 39.65 18.28
C THR A 303 0.08 39.42 18.39
N ILE A 304 -0.45 39.24 19.60
CA ILE A 304 -1.89 39.04 19.86
C ILE A 304 -2.33 40.05 20.90
N ASP A 305 -3.39 40.80 20.61
CA ASP A 305 -3.93 41.85 21.49
C ASP A 305 -2.88 42.85 22.01
N GLY A 306 -1.89 43.16 21.17
CA GLY A 306 -0.79 44.08 21.50
C GLY A 306 0.39 43.46 22.26
N ILE A 307 0.32 42.17 22.62
CA ILE A 307 1.39 41.42 23.29
C ILE A 307 2.20 40.65 22.25
N ARG A 308 3.51 40.91 22.16
CA ARG A 308 4.42 40.19 21.27
C ARG A 308 5.02 38.98 21.98
N PHE A 309 4.83 37.80 21.39
CA PHE A 309 5.41 36.54 21.85
C PHE A 309 6.76 36.26 21.18
N GLU A 310 7.63 35.50 21.86
CA GLU A 310 8.93 35.12 21.32
C GLU A 310 8.80 34.12 20.16
N THR A 311 7.95 33.11 20.34
CA THR A 311 7.73 32.00 19.42
C THR A 311 6.34 32.03 18.78
N TYR A 312 6.17 31.40 17.62
CA TYR A 312 4.85 31.19 17.01
C TYR A 312 4.01 30.23 17.85
N HIS A 313 4.67 29.26 18.49
CA HIS A 313 4.01 28.30 19.35
C HIS A 313 3.34 28.96 20.56
N ASP A 314 4.00 29.90 21.24
CA ASP A 314 3.42 30.59 22.39
C ASP A 314 2.27 31.53 21.98
N ALA A 315 2.40 32.19 20.84
CA ALA A 315 1.30 32.97 20.25
C ALA A 315 0.07 32.07 19.97
N ALA A 316 0.27 30.93 19.30
CA ALA A 316 -0.82 29.98 19.02
C ALA A 316 -1.42 29.39 20.30
N LYS A 317 -0.61 29.18 21.35
CA LYS A 317 -1.06 28.73 22.67
C LYS A 317 -1.93 29.78 23.38
N PHE A 318 -1.55 31.06 23.29
CA PHE A 318 -2.31 32.17 23.88
C PHE A 318 -3.69 32.34 23.24
N LEU A 319 -3.81 32.17 21.92
CA LEU A 319 -5.09 32.14 21.20
C LEU A 319 -5.94 30.89 21.50
N ASN A 320 -5.52 30.01 22.43
CA ASN A 320 -6.13 28.72 22.71
C ASN A 320 -6.25 27.78 21.49
N LEU A 321 -5.55 28.06 20.38
CA LEU A 321 -5.58 27.22 19.19
C LEU A 321 -4.94 25.85 19.46
N ILE A 322 -3.98 25.79 20.39
CA ILE A 322 -3.31 24.55 20.84
C ILE A 322 -4.09 23.87 21.98
N LYS A 323 -4.83 24.62 22.81
CA LYS A 323 -5.43 24.14 24.08
C LYS A 323 -6.85 23.55 23.98
N GLN A 324 -7.41 23.36 22.78
CA GLN A 324 -8.76 22.78 22.59
C GLN A 324 -8.83 21.57 21.63
N GLY A 325 -7.68 21.03 21.20
CA GLY A 325 -7.64 19.90 20.29
C GLY A 325 -8.02 20.24 18.84
N VAL A 326 -8.10 21.53 18.49
CA VAL A 326 -8.51 22.00 17.15
C VAL A 326 -7.49 21.55 16.11
N LEU A 327 -6.20 21.57 16.45
CA LEU A 327 -5.12 21.14 15.57
C LEU A 327 -5.11 19.65 15.29
N GLU A 328 -5.39 18.84 16.31
CA GLU A 328 -5.55 17.41 16.18
C GLU A 328 -6.78 17.11 15.32
N ILE A 329 -7.89 17.81 15.55
CA ILE A 329 -9.12 17.63 14.78
C ILE A 329 -8.90 17.99 13.31
N ASP A 330 -8.29 19.14 13.01
CA ASP A 330 -8.04 19.55 11.63
C ASP A 330 -7.02 18.62 10.95
N TYR A 331 -5.99 18.17 11.68
CA TYR A 331 -5.06 17.17 11.19
C TYR A 331 -5.75 15.85 10.83
N PHE A 332 -6.60 15.32 11.72
CA PHE A 332 -7.36 14.09 11.44
C PHE A 332 -8.45 14.30 10.37
N ASN A 333 -9.03 15.49 10.24
CA ASN A 333 -9.92 15.83 9.12
C ASN A 333 -9.16 15.79 7.78
N GLU A 334 -7.90 16.25 7.75
CA GLU A 334 -7.05 16.15 6.57
C GLU A 334 -6.70 14.68 6.27
N LEU A 335 -6.25 13.91 7.26
CA LEU A 335 -5.92 12.49 7.10
C LEU A 335 -7.10 11.65 6.60
N LYS A 336 -8.32 11.94 7.05
CA LYS A 336 -9.54 11.28 6.58
C LYS A 336 -9.72 11.37 5.07
N ASN A 337 -9.27 12.46 4.45
CA ASN A 337 -9.38 12.67 3.01
C ASN A 337 -8.24 12.03 2.21
N MET A 338 -7.19 11.52 2.88
CA MET A 338 -5.99 10.96 2.27
C MET A 338 -5.87 9.45 2.47
N LEU A 339 -6.32 8.94 3.63
CA LEU A 339 -6.10 7.56 4.06
C LEU A 339 -7.40 6.75 4.01
N THR A 340 -7.29 5.46 3.71
CA THR A 340 -8.41 4.51 3.85
C THR A 340 -8.80 4.31 5.34
N PRO A 341 -10.01 3.80 5.65
CA PRO A 341 -10.43 3.63 7.04
C PRO A 341 -9.48 2.78 7.93
N PRO A 342 -8.90 1.64 7.47
CA PRO A 342 -7.91 0.90 8.26
C PRO A 342 -6.59 1.66 8.47
N GLU A 343 -6.09 2.35 7.43
CA GLU A 343 -4.88 3.17 7.51
C GLU A 343 -5.08 4.35 8.47
N PHE A 344 -6.24 5.00 8.40
CA PHE A 344 -6.62 6.08 9.31
C PHE A 344 -6.67 5.59 10.76
N THR A 345 -7.27 4.42 11.01
CA THR A 345 -7.34 3.82 12.35
C THR A 345 -5.93 3.54 12.89
N SER A 346 -5.04 3.04 12.03
CA SER A 346 -3.64 2.78 12.39
C SER A 346 -2.88 4.08 12.67
N ALA A 347 -3.06 5.11 11.84
CA ALA A 347 -2.48 6.44 12.05
C ALA A 347 -2.93 7.07 13.37
N LEU A 348 -4.21 6.92 13.74
CA LEU A 348 -4.73 7.37 15.03
C LEU A 348 -4.04 6.65 16.20
N VAL A 349 -3.88 5.32 16.13
CA VAL A 349 -3.19 4.55 17.18
C VAL A 349 -1.73 4.97 17.30
N ILE A 350 -1.02 5.06 16.17
CA ILE A 350 0.39 5.47 16.14
C ILE A 350 0.53 6.86 16.78
N TYR A 351 -0.35 7.78 16.40
CA TYR A 351 -0.37 9.13 16.97
C TYR A 351 -0.61 9.12 18.48
N ILE A 352 -1.56 8.30 18.98
CA ILE A 352 -1.79 8.12 20.43
C ILE A 352 -0.53 7.60 21.14
N CYS A 353 0.19 6.66 20.53
CA CYS A 353 1.41 6.10 21.11
C CYS A 353 2.59 7.08 21.11
N GLN A 354 2.75 7.87 20.04
CA GLN A 354 3.90 8.74 19.83
C GLN A 354 3.76 10.13 20.48
N GLU A 355 2.55 10.58 20.79
CA GLU A 355 2.30 11.93 21.32
C GLU A 355 1.73 11.87 22.75
N PRO A 356 2.59 11.87 23.80
CA PRO A 356 2.14 11.70 25.20
C PRO A 356 1.24 12.82 25.71
N GLU A 357 1.28 14.00 25.09
CA GLU A 357 0.44 15.16 25.42
C GLU A 357 -0.92 15.13 24.74
N PHE A 358 -1.15 14.18 23.82
CA PHE A 358 -2.45 14.01 23.18
C PHE A 358 -3.44 13.47 24.22
N ILE A 359 -4.47 14.26 24.53
CA ILE A 359 -5.53 13.88 25.49
C ILE A 359 -6.93 13.87 24.85
N TYR A 360 -7.02 14.16 23.55
CA TYR A 360 -8.30 14.30 22.84
C TYR A 360 -8.71 13.03 22.09
N HIS A 361 -8.26 11.84 22.53
CA HIS A 361 -8.50 10.58 21.82
C HIS A 361 -10.01 10.36 21.60
N LEU A 362 -10.81 10.51 22.67
CA LEU A 362 -12.25 10.34 22.63
C LEU A 362 -12.95 11.34 21.69
N LYS A 363 -12.46 12.58 21.63
CA LYS A 363 -13.03 13.62 20.76
C LYS A 363 -12.75 13.31 19.29
N VAL A 364 -11.51 12.95 18.96
CA VAL A 364 -11.11 12.55 17.60
C VAL A 364 -11.81 11.26 17.19
N PHE A 365 -11.87 10.26 18.07
CA PHE A 365 -12.61 9.02 17.85
C PHE A 365 -14.08 9.30 17.54
N ASN A 366 -14.78 10.07 18.37
CA ASN A 366 -16.20 10.34 18.14
C ASN A 366 -16.48 11.10 16.85
N LEU A 367 -15.58 12.00 16.44
CA LEU A 367 -15.72 12.75 15.19
C LEU A 367 -15.51 11.87 13.95
N HIS A 368 -14.69 10.82 14.06
CA HIS A 368 -14.25 10.00 12.92
C HIS A 368 -14.72 8.54 12.96
N LYS A 369 -15.40 8.09 14.02
CA LYS A 369 -15.85 6.69 14.17
C LYS A 369 -16.72 6.22 13.02
N ASP A 370 -17.59 7.07 12.47
CA ASP A 370 -18.43 6.70 11.33
C ASP A 370 -17.62 6.43 10.06
N TYR A 371 -16.50 7.15 9.88
CA TYR A 371 -15.56 6.89 8.78
C TYR A 371 -14.81 5.58 8.99
N MET A 372 -14.24 5.38 10.18
CA MET A 372 -13.53 4.16 10.54
C MET A 372 -14.45 2.92 10.50
N ASN A 373 -15.71 3.07 10.90
CA ASN A 373 -16.71 2.02 10.92
C ASN A 373 -17.16 1.53 9.56
N GLN A 374 -16.80 2.19 8.44
CA GLN A 374 -17.14 1.69 7.10
C GLN A 374 -16.70 0.23 6.88
N VAL A 375 -15.65 -0.20 7.58
CA VAL A 375 -15.15 -1.58 7.55
C VAL A 375 -16.03 -2.56 8.34
N TYR A 376 -16.65 -2.09 9.43
CA TYR A 376 -17.39 -2.92 10.38
C TYR A 376 -18.91 -2.90 10.14
N LEU A 377 -19.46 -1.79 9.63
CA LEU A 377 -20.90 -1.66 9.36
C LEU A 377 -21.46 -2.81 8.50
N PRO A 378 -20.81 -3.24 7.39
CA PRO A 378 -21.30 -4.36 6.59
C PRO A 378 -21.45 -5.65 7.39
N ARG A 379 -20.57 -5.89 8.38
CA ARG A 379 -20.53 -7.12 9.21
C ARG A 379 -21.76 -7.29 10.10
N TYR A 380 -22.39 -6.19 10.48
CA TYR A 380 -23.49 -6.20 11.45
C TYR A 380 -24.87 -5.98 10.83
N ARG A 381 -24.94 -5.67 9.52
CA ARG A 381 -26.20 -5.36 8.81
C ARG A 381 -27.12 -6.55 8.62
N ASN A 382 -26.55 -7.76 8.54
CA ASN A 382 -27.30 -9.00 8.33
C ASN A 382 -27.25 -9.85 9.60
N GLY A 383 -28.39 -10.00 10.27
CA GLY A 383 -28.53 -10.85 11.44
C GLY A 383 -29.27 -12.15 11.11
N PRO A 384 -29.33 -13.11 12.06
CA PRO A 384 -30.04 -14.39 11.88
C PRO A 384 -31.53 -14.25 11.52
N ASN A 385 -32.14 -13.10 11.83
CA ASN A 385 -33.56 -12.82 11.66
C ASN A 385 -33.84 -11.76 10.56
N GLY A 386 -32.87 -11.50 9.66
CA GLY A 386 -32.99 -10.51 8.59
C GLY A 386 -32.26 -9.18 8.86
N ARG A 387 -32.72 -8.08 8.23
CA ARG A 387 -32.11 -6.75 8.36
C ARG A 387 -32.19 -6.26 9.81
N VAL A 388 -31.02 -6.03 10.41
CA VAL A 388 -30.89 -5.46 11.75
C VAL A 388 -31.13 -3.96 11.68
N SER A 389 -31.78 -3.38 12.71
CA SER A 389 -31.97 -1.93 12.82
C SER A 389 -30.62 -1.21 12.76
N GLU A 390 -30.50 -0.16 11.95
CA GLU A 390 -29.24 0.57 11.73
C GLU A 390 -28.64 1.10 13.06
N ILE A 391 -29.47 1.39 14.06
CA ILE A 391 -29.01 1.79 15.40
C ILE A 391 -28.17 0.68 16.06
N ILE A 392 -28.67 -0.55 16.02
CA ILE A 392 -27.99 -1.72 16.60
C ILE A 392 -26.73 -2.05 15.80
N VAL A 393 -26.77 -1.91 14.47
CA VAL A 393 -25.61 -2.10 13.58
C VAL A 393 -24.48 -1.13 13.97
N ILE A 394 -24.81 0.16 14.13
CA ILE A 394 -23.85 1.20 14.50
C ILE A 394 -23.29 0.94 15.90
N GLU A 395 -24.12 0.55 16.86
CA GLU A 395 -23.68 0.21 18.23
C GLU A 395 -22.66 -0.94 18.22
N LYS A 396 -22.96 -2.02 17.49
CA LYS A 396 -22.06 -3.17 17.36
C LYS A 396 -20.78 -2.84 16.58
N ALA A 397 -20.88 -2.05 15.51
CA ALA A 397 -19.72 -1.59 14.76
C ALA A 397 -18.78 -0.72 15.61
N ASN A 398 -19.34 0.23 16.38
CA ASN A 398 -18.58 1.04 17.33
C ASN A 398 -17.87 0.20 18.38
N ASN A 399 -18.55 -0.80 18.92
CA ASN A 399 -17.99 -1.74 19.87
C ASN A 399 -16.80 -2.52 19.26
N HIS A 400 -16.92 -2.98 18.01
CA HIS A 400 -15.83 -3.65 17.29
C HIS A 400 -14.65 -2.73 17.00
N LEU A 401 -14.90 -1.52 16.53
CA LEU A 401 -13.85 -0.53 16.26
C LEU A 401 -13.06 -0.19 17.53
N LEU A 402 -13.75 0.02 18.65
CA LEU A 402 -13.13 0.31 19.94
C LEU A 402 -12.25 -0.86 20.42
N TYR A 403 -12.73 -2.09 20.23
CA TYR A 403 -11.94 -3.30 20.46
C TYR A 403 -10.70 -3.39 19.57
N GLN A 404 -10.80 -3.07 18.27
CA GLN A 404 -9.64 -3.08 17.38
C GLN A 404 -8.58 -2.06 17.82
N ILE A 405 -8.99 -0.84 18.19
CA ILE A 405 -8.09 0.19 18.71
C ILE A 405 -7.42 -0.30 20.00
N TYR A 406 -8.17 -0.97 20.90
CA TYR A 406 -7.60 -1.56 22.10
C TYR A 406 -6.50 -2.59 21.79
N LEU A 407 -6.72 -3.50 20.83
CA LEU A 407 -5.72 -4.49 20.43
C LEU A 407 -4.44 -3.81 19.91
N LEU A 408 -4.59 -2.82 19.03
CA LEU A 408 -3.47 -2.10 18.43
C LEU A 408 -2.66 -1.31 19.46
N LEU A 409 -3.33 -0.62 20.40
CA LEU A 409 -2.65 0.06 21.50
C LEU A 409 -1.93 -0.92 22.44
N THR A 410 -2.54 -2.07 22.72
CA THR A 410 -1.90 -3.12 23.55
C THR A 410 -0.67 -3.72 22.85
N ALA A 411 -0.73 -3.89 21.53
CA ALA A 411 0.40 -4.36 20.73
C ALA A 411 1.58 -3.37 20.76
N ASN A 412 1.30 -2.08 20.90
CA ASN A 412 2.30 -1.02 21.08
C ASN A 412 2.66 -0.75 22.56
N GLU A 413 2.29 -1.67 23.47
CA GLU A 413 2.55 -1.57 24.91
C GLU A 413 2.03 -0.27 25.58
N TYR A 414 1.01 0.35 24.97
CA TYR A 414 0.47 1.61 25.46
C TYR A 414 -0.24 1.43 26.82
N ASN A 415 -0.01 2.37 27.74
CA ASN A 415 -0.71 2.38 29.02
C ASN A 415 -2.15 2.87 28.84
N MET A 416 -3.10 1.92 28.81
CA MET A 416 -4.53 2.18 28.62
C MET A 416 -5.11 3.21 29.59
N LYS A 417 -4.55 3.35 30.81
CA LYS A 417 -5.00 4.35 31.80
C LYS A 417 -4.74 5.79 31.37
N LYS A 418 -3.86 6.02 30.38
CA LYS A 418 -3.60 7.34 29.79
C LYS A 418 -4.60 7.70 28.70
N SER A 419 -5.37 6.74 28.19
CA SER A 419 -6.40 7.01 27.19
C SER A 419 -7.71 7.40 27.86
N ASN A 420 -8.42 8.37 27.27
CA ASN A 420 -9.80 8.69 27.63
C ASN A 420 -10.85 7.94 26.78
N LEU A 421 -10.43 6.95 25.99
CA LEU A 421 -11.35 6.03 25.32
C LEU A 421 -11.96 5.07 26.34
N THR A 422 -13.28 4.84 26.23
CA THR A 422 -14.05 4.04 27.19
C THR A 422 -13.87 2.53 26.94
N PHE A 423 -12.64 2.01 27.04
CA PHE A 423 -12.39 0.59 26.77
C PHE A 423 -13.14 -0.37 27.71
N ASP A 424 -13.49 0.08 28.92
CA ASP A 424 -14.30 -0.68 29.86
C ASP A 424 -15.74 -0.91 29.37
N SER A 425 -16.22 -0.14 28.39
CA SER A 425 -17.54 -0.29 27.79
C SER A 425 -17.57 -1.28 26.62
N ILE A 426 -16.46 -1.95 26.29
CA ILE A 426 -16.43 -2.93 25.20
C ILE A 426 -17.27 -4.15 25.63
N ASN A 427 -18.35 -4.40 24.89
CA ASN A 427 -19.12 -5.63 25.00
C ASN A 427 -18.47 -6.74 24.16
N PHE A 428 -17.63 -7.56 24.79
CA PHE A 428 -16.95 -8.66 24.11
C PHE A 428 -17.89 -9.76 23.56
N GLU A 429 -19.13 -9.83 24.05
CA GLU A 429 -20.12 -10.78 23.55
C GLU A 429 -20.66 -10.41 22.17
N ASP A 430 -20.64 -9.11 21.83
CA ASP A 430 -21.14 -8.56 20.56
C ASP A 430 -20.07 -8.41 19.48
N ILE A 431 -18.82 -8.79 19.78
CA ILE A 431 -17.75 -8.84 18.79
C ILE A 431 -17.99 -10.10 17.93
N ILE A 432 -18.22 -9.86 16.65
CA ILE A 432 -18.29 -10.90 15.62
C ILE A 432 -16.91 -10.93 14.97
N ASP A 433 -16.10 -11.93 15.33
CA ASP A 433 -14.80 -12.22 14.66
C ASP A 433 -15.00 -12.97 13.33
N GLN A 434 -16.25 -13.08 12.85
CA GLN A 434 -16.61 -13.89 11.70
C GLN A 434 -16.62 -13.07 10.40
N ASP A 435 -16.04 -13.63 9.34
CA ASP A 435 -16.03 -13.16 7.94
C ASP A 435 -17.40 -13.19 7.22
N GLY A 436 -18.47 -13.57 7.90
CA GLY A 436 -19.78 -13.80 7.27
C GLY A 436 -20.48 -12.51 6.86
N VAL A 437 -20.92 -12.45 5.61
CA VAL A 437 -21.82 -11.40 5.12
C VAL A 437 -23.26 -11.72 5.53
N SER A 438 -23.69 -12.99 5.46
CA SER A 438 -24.97 -13.49 5.99
C SER A 438 -24.96 -15.01 6.15
N ILE A 439 -25.84 -15.55 7.01
CA ILE A 439 -26.00 -17.02 7.20
C ILE A 439 -26.42 -17.70 5.88
N GLU A 440 -27.25 -17.07 5.07
CA GLU A 440 -27.73 -17.60 3.78
C GLU A 440 -26.59 -17.70 2.75
N GLU A 441 -25.76 -16.67 2.63
CA GLU A 441 -24.59 -16.69 1.75
C GLU A 441 -23.55 -17.72 2.23
N ASP A 442 -23.35 -17.83 3.54
CA ASP A 442 -22.46 -18.83 4.12
C ASP A 442 -22.97 -20.25 3.92
N ALA A 443 -24.28 -20.48 3.91
CA ALA A 443 -24.86 -21.78 3.58
C ALA A 443 -24.61 -22.17 2.12
N ILE A 444 -24.76 -21.22 1.18
CA ILE A 444 -24.45 -21.43 -0.24
C ILE A 444 -22.95 -21.68 -0.42
N LEU A 445 -22.11 -20.89 0.25
CA LEU A 445 -20.65 -21.05 0.20
C LEU A 445 -20.20 -22.39 0.79
N LEU A 446 -20.80 -22.81 1.92
CA LEU A 446 -20.54 -24.11 2.54
C LEU A 446 -20.90 -25.24 1.58
N GLN A 447 -22.06 -25.17 0.92
CA GLN A 447 -22.46 -26.17 -0.06
C GLN A 447 -21.46 -26.24 -1.22
N ARG A 448 -20.95 -25.08 -1.67
CA ARG A 448 -19.88 -25.03 -2.67
C ARG A 448 -18.58 -25.66 -2.18
N TYR A 449 -18.19 -25.44 -0.91
CA TYR A 449 -17.03 -26.09 -0.32
C TYR A 449 -17.21 -27.61 -0.27
N VAL A 450 -18.35 -28.09 0.23
CA VAL A 450 -18.66 -29.52 0.34
C VAL A 450 -18.66 -30.19 -1.03
N ASN A 451 -19.25 -29.56 -2.06
CA ASN A 451 -19.34 -30.14 -3.40
C ASN A 451 -17.98 -30.26 -4.12
N ASN A 452 -17.01 -29.41 -3.78
CA ASN A 452 -15.69 -29.39 -4.43
C ASN A 452 -14.57 -29.98 -3.53
N ALA A 453 -14.93 -30.51 -2.36
CA ALA A 453 -13.99 -31.07 -1.41
C ALA A 453 -13.46 -32.43 -1.85
N THR A 454 -12.19 -32.70 -1.56
CA THR A 454 -11.64 -34.06 -1.69
C THR A 454 -12.22 -34.99 -0.62
N ARG A 455 -12.08 -36.30 -0.83
CA ARG A 455 -12.60 -37.28 0.14
C ARG A 455 -12.00 -37.11 1.53
N GLY A 456 -10.68 -36.84 1.62
CA GLY A 456 -10.02 -36.59 2.90
C GLY A 456 -10.51 -35.31 3.61
N GLN A 457 -10.88 -34.27 2.85
CA GLN A 457 -11.46 -33.05 3.40
C GLN A 457 -12.89 -33.28 3.90
N LEU A 458 -13.71 -34.04 3.16
CA LEU A 458 -15.05 -34.43 3.58
C LEU A 458 -15.04 -35.30 4.84
N ASP A 459 -14.14 -36.30 4.89
CA ASP A 459 -13.95 -37.14 6.07
C ASP A 459 -13.52 -36.30 7.28
N GLY A 460 -12.66 -35.30 7.05
CA GLY A 460 -12.25 -34.33 8.07
C GLY A 460 -13.41 -33.45 8.56
N TYR A 461 -14.25 -32.98 7.64
CA TYR A 461 -15.45 -32.20 7.94
C TYR A 461 -16.47 -32.98 8.77
N GLU A 462 -16.77 -34.23 8.40
CA GLU A 462 -17.70 -35.07 9.15
C GLU A 462 -17.14 -35.50 10.52
N ALA A 463 -15.83 -35.77 10.60
CA ALA A 463 -15.17 -36.02 11.87
C ALA A 463 -15.26 -34.80 12.80
N PHE A 464 -15.04 -33.60 12.27
CA PHE A 464 -15.20 -32.36 13.01
C PHE A 464 -16.63 -32.20 13.53
N LYS A 465 -17.65 -32.32 12.67
CA LYS A 465 -19.08 -32.21 13.08
C LYS A 465 -19.44 -33.19 14.18
N THR A 466 -18.96 -34.43 14.05
CA THR A 466 -19.20 -35.48 15.06
C THR A 466 -18.61 -35.10 16.41
N ILE A 467 -17.38 -34.60 16.44
CA ILE A 467 -16.70 -34.20 17.67
C ILE A 467 -17.32 -32.94 18.26
N PHE A 468 -17.61 -31.94 17.42
CA PHE A 468 -18.20 -30.67 17.80
C PHE A 468 -19.54 -30.84 18.51
N ASN A 469 -20.39 -31.74 18.00
CA ASN A 469 -21.69 -32.05 18.59
C ASN A 469 -21.64 -33.11 19.70
N SER A 470 -20.48 -33.69 20.00
CA SER A 470 -20.35 -34.72 21.03
C SER A 470 -20.27 -34.13 22.44
N THR A 471 -20.79 -34.88 23.42
CA THR A 471 -20.62 -34.59 24.84
C THR A 471 -19.31 -35.15 25.43
N ARG A 472 -18.47 -35.79 24.59
CA ARG A 472 -17.19 -36.38 25.02
C ARG A 472 -16.18 -35.29 25.38
N ASP A 473 -15.29 -35.61 26.32
CA ASP A 473 -14.25 -34.67 26.79
C ASP A 473 -13.07 -34.50 25.80
N SER A 474 -12.88 -35.42 24.85
CA SER A 474 -11.81 -35.33 23.85
C SER A 474 -12.15 -34.29 22.78
N LYS A 475 -11.67 -33.05 23.00
CA LYS A 475 -11.90 -31.89 22.13
C LYS A 475 -10.63 -31.40 21.46
N VAL A 476 -9.79 -32.32 20.98
CA VAL A 476 -8.58 -31.97 20.23
C VAL A 476 -8.59 -32.72 18.91
N ILE A 477 -8.47 -31.97 17.83
CA ILE A 477 -8.35 -32.48 16.47
C ILE A 477 -7.01 -32.04 15.93
N ILE A 478 -6.33 -32.90 15.19
CA ILE A 478 -5.17 -32.52 14.39
C ILE A 478 -5.43 -32.82 12.92
N VAL A 479 -5.28 -31.79 12.10
CA VAL A 479 -5.33 -31.85 10.64
C VAL A 479 -3.89 -31.85 10.16
N GLU A 480 -3.41 -33.04 9.83
CA GLU A 480 -2.07 -33.25 9.28
C GLU A 480 -2.18 -33.41 7.76
N GLY A 481 -1.35 -32.70 7.01
CA GLY A 481 -1.33 -32.84 5.57
C GLY A 481 -0.12 -32.17 4.96
N PRO A 482 0.53 -32.76 3.95
CA PRO A 482 1.62 -32.12 3.23
C PRO A 482 1.26 -30.75 2.63
N ALA A 483 2.28 -30.05 2.10
CA ALA A 483 2.06 -28.83 1.34
C ALA A 483 1.12 -29.10 0.14
N GLY A 484 0.13 -28.22 -0.05
CA GLY A 484 -0.79 -28.32 -1.19
C GLY A 484 -1.96 -29.30 -1.04
N THR A 485 -2.12 -29.99 0.09
CA THR A 485 -3.25 -30.93 0.30
C THR A 485 -4.57 -30.29 0.74
N GLY A 486 -4.62 -28.95 0.74
CA GLY A 486 -5.85 -28.19 1.03
C GLY A 486 -6.21 -28.08 2.52
N LYS A 487 -5.23 -28.05 3.42
CA LYS A 487 -5.46 -27.73 4.86
C LYS A 487 -6.26 -26.44 5.05
N THR A 488 -5.83 -25.36 4.39
CA THR A 488 -6.53 -24.07 4.40
C THR A 488 -7.95 -24.17 3.84
N TYR A 489 -8.15 -24.99 2.81
CA TYR A 489 -9.48 -25.23 2.24
C TYR A 489 -10.41 -25.88 3.27
N LEU A 490 -9.90 -26.88 4.01
CA LEU A 490 -10.64 -27.48 5.12
C LEU A 490 -10.91 -26.44 6.23
N TYR A 491 -9.94 -25.63 6.65
CA TYR A 491 -10.18 -24.58 7.65
C TYR A 491 -11.27 -23.60 7.23
N ASN A 492 -11.27 -23.18 5.97
CA ASN A 492 -12.30 -22.29 5.43
C ASN A 492 -13.67 -22.96 5.43
N MET A 493 -13.75 -24.24 5.07
CA MET A 493 -14.99 -25.02 5.14
C MET A 493 -15.50 -25.16 6.58
N LEU A 494 -14.64 -25.53 7.53
CA LEU A 494 -15.02 -25.66 8.95
C LEU A 494 -15.48 -24.32 9.54
N SER A 495 -14.74 -23.25 9.21
CA SER A 495 -15.07 -21.88 9.64
C SER A 495 -16.40 -21.41 9.05
N THR A 496 -16.69 -21.78 7.79
CA THR A 496 -17.97 -21.47 7.14
C THR A 496 -19.11 -22.23 7.81
N TYR A 497 -18.93 -23.52 8.10
CA TYR A 497 -19.92 -24.30 8.86
C TYR A 497 -20.19 -23.71 10.25
N LEU A 498 -19.15 -23.33 10.99
CA LEU A 498 -19.31 -22.69 12.30
C LEU A 498 -20.12 -21.39 12.20
N ARG A 499 -19.90 -20.59 11.15
CA ARG A 499 -20.70 -19.38 10.89
C ARG A 499 -22.17 -19.69 10.61
N THR A 500 -22.46 -20.72 9.80
CA THR A 500 -23.86 -21.16 9.56
C THR A 500 -24.57 -21.60 10.85
N GLU A 501 -23.83 -22.12 11.83
CA GLU A 501 -24.35 -22.55 13.14
C GLU A 501 -24.32 -21.43 14.20
N SER A 502 -23.98 -20.19 13.81
CA SER A 502 -23.80 -19.04 14.72
C SER A 502 -22.76 -19.31 15.83
N LYS A 503 -21.70 -20.06 15.52
CA LYS A 503 -20.63 -20.46 16.44
C LYS A 503 -19.35 -19.65 16.20
N LYS A 504 -18.71 -19.23 17.28
CA LYS A 504 -17.51 -18.37 17.25
C LYS A 504 -16.24 -19.20 17.19
N TYR A 505 -15.27 -18.75 16.40
CA TYR A 505 -13.95 -19.39 16.33
C TYR A 505 -12.84 -18.33 16.33
N ILE A 506 -11.63 -18.75 16.68
CA ILE A 506 -10.45 -17.89 16.67
C ILE A 506 -9.30 -18.59 15.95
N ASN A 507 -8.52 -17.84 15.19
CA ASN A 507 -7.37 -18.33 14.44
C ASN A 507 -6.04 -17.91 15.07
N PHE A 508 -5.15 -18.88 15.24
CA PHE A 508 -3.79 -18.66 15.69
C PHE A 508 -2.80 -19.40 14.79
N ALA A 509 -1.55 -18.95 14.82
CA ALA A 509 -0.42 -19.67 14.23
C ALA A 509 0.84 -19.55 15.08
N THR A 510 1.82 -20.41 14.84
CA THR A 510 3.11 -20.36 15.56
C THR A 510 4.01 -19.21 15.08
N THR A 511 3.94 -18.84 13.79
CA THR A 511 4.74 -17.76 13.18
C THR A 511 3.87 -16.56 12.75
N GLY A 512 4.49 -15.38 12.66
CA GLY A 512 3.80 -14.15 12.24
C GLY A 512 3.29 -14.19 10.80
N ILE A 513 4.06 -14.77 9.88
CA ILE A 513 3.66 -14.91 8.47
C ILE A 513 2.45 -15.84 8.37
N ALA A 514 2.48 -17.00 9.02
CA ALA A 514 1.34 -17.91 9.02
C ALA A 514 0.09 -17.27 9.66
N ALA A 515 0.26 -16.50 10.74
CA ALA A 515 -0.83 -15.77 11.36
C ALA A 515 -1.45 -14.73 10.40
N SER A 516 -0.63 -14.02 9.61
CA SER A 516 -1.12 -13.03 8.64
C SER A 516 -1.95 -13.61 7.49
N LEU A 517 -1.77 -14.91 7.19
CA LEU A 517 -2.53 -15.62 6.17
C LEU A 517 -3.89 -16.13 6.67
N LEU A 518 -4.08 -16.17 8.00
CA LEU A 518 -5.35 -16.52 8.61
C LEU A 518 -6.15 -15.24 8.88
N HIS A 519 -7.47 -15.29 8.68
CA HIS A 519 -8.31 -14.15 9.01
C HIS A 519 -8.19 -13.79 10.51
N GLN A 520 -7.83 -12.54 10.78
CA GLN A 520 -7.53 -12.00 12.12
C GLN A 520 -6.55 -12.88 12.92
N GLY A 521 -5.66 -13.59 12.23
CA GLY A 521 -4.73 -14.51 12.85
C GLY A 521 -3.74 -13.78 13.75
N GLN A 522 -3.49 -14.37 14.92
CA GLN A 522 -2.50 -13.88 15.88
C GLN A 522 -1.50 -14.97 16.21
N THR A 523 -0.26 -14.60 16.56
CA THR A 523 0.72 -15.58 17.01
C THR A 523 0.34 -16.13 18.39
N VAL A 524 0.59 -17.42 18.62
CA VAL A 524 0.39 -18.07 19.93
C VAL A 524 1.15 -17.30 21.04
N HIS A 525 2.33 -16.78 20.74
CA HIS A 525 3.12 -15.98 21.68
C HIS A 525 2.43 -14.68 22.10
N SER A 526 1.91 -13.92 21.14
CA SER A 526 1.26 -12.63 21.39
C SER A 526 -0.03 -12.77 22.21
N LEU A 527 -0.82 -13.81 21.89
CA LEU A 527 -2.08 -14.09 22.57
C LEU A 527 -1.88 -14.45 24.04
N PHE A 528 -1.07 -15.50 24.29
CA PHE A 528 -0.89 -16.06 25.63
C PHE A 528 0.13 -15.29 26.47
N LYS A 529 0.63 -14.14 25.95
CA LYS A 529 1.71 -13.35 26.54
C LYS A 529 2.88 -14.23 26.99
N MET A 530 3.20 -15.21 26.14
CA MET A 530 4.18 -16.24 26.41
C MET A 530 5.58 -15.65 26.32
N LEU A 531 6.40 -15.93 27.33
CA LEU A 531 7.80 -15.50 27.35
C LEU A 531 8.60 -16.24 26.28
N LEU A 532 9.48 -15.54 25.57
CA LEU A 532 10.31 -16.12 24.51
C LEU A 532 11.31 -17.15 25.05
N ASN A 533 11.68 -17.04 26.33
CA ASN A 533 12.66 -17.91 26.97
C ASN A 533 12.05 -19.19 27.57
N ILE A 534 10.79 -19.50 27.25
CA ILE A 534 10.05 -20.65 27.79
C ILE A 534 10.72 -22.02 27.55
N ASN A 535 11.49 -22.12 26.47
CA ASN A 535 12.19 -23.36 26.11
C ASN A 535 13.53 -23.52 26.85
N GLU A 536 14.01 -22.50 27.58
CA GLU A 536 15.24 -22.61 28.37
C GLU A 536 15.12 -23.72 29.43
N PRO A 537 16.22 -24.47 29.70
CA PRO A 537 16.20 -25.55 30.68
C PRO A 537 15.76 -25.09 32.07
N GLU A 538 16.17 -23.90 32.49
CA GLU A 538 15.87 -23.31 33.81
C GLU A 538 14.43 -22.77 33.90
N PHE A 539 13.72 -22.63 32.77
CA PHE A 539 12.37 -22.09 32.77
C PHE A 539 11.37 -23.10 33.32
N VAL A 540 10.80 -22.77 34.48
CA VAL A 540 9.71 -23.53 35.11
C VAL A 540 8.39 -22.80 34.92
N ILE A 541 7.39 -23.53 34.40
CA ILE A 541 6.01 -23.04 34.30
C ILE A 541 5.38 -23.08 35.71
N GLU A 542 5.60 -22.03 36.49
CA GLU A 542 4.94 -21.83 37.78
C GLU A 542 3.59 -21.12 37.57
N PRO A 543 2.48 -21.57 38.19
CA PRO A 543 1.18 -20.90 38.08
C PRO A 543 1.21 -19.40 38.45
N ARG A 544 2.16 -18.99 39.30
CA ARG A 544 2.39 -17.58 39.68
C ARG A 544 3.16 -16.76 38.63
N ARG A 545 3.92 -17.43 37.74
CA ARG A 545 4.69 -16.82 36.65
C ARG A 545 3.97 -16.82 35.32
N ILE A 546 2.83 -17.53 35.22
CA ILE A 546 1.95 -17.44 34.06
C ILE A 546 1.48 -15.98 33.97
N ARG A 547 1.90 -15.27 32.93
CA ARG A 547 1.35 -13.96 32.61
C ARG A 547 -0.13 -14.21 32.28
N GLY A 548 -1.03 -13.65 33.10
CA GLY A 548 -2.46 -13.82 32.91
C GLY A 548 -2.90 -13.33 31.53
N LEU A 549 -3.94 -13.93 30.98
CA LEU A 549 -4.55 -13.40 29.77
C LEU A 549 -5.11 -11.99 30.05
N PRO A 550 -4.80 -10.99 29.19
CA PRO A 550 -5.51 -9.72 29.23
C PRO A 550 -7.02 -9.97 29.19
N GLU A 551 -7.79 -9.15 29.89
CA GLU A 551 -9.24 -9.37 30.01
C GLU A 551 -9.94 -9.54 28.66
N PRO A 552 -9.61 -8.75 27.61
CA PRO A 552 -10.21 -8.92 26.29
C PRO A 552 -9.91 -10.27 25.65
N GLU A 553 -8.67 -10.74 25.75
CA GLU A 553 -8.27 -12.05 25.21
C GLU A 553 -8.91 -13.20 25.98
N ARG A 554 -9.01 -13.05 27.31
CA ARG A 554 -9.73 -13.99 28.16
C ARG A 554 -11.20 -14.09 27.75
N LEU A 555 -11.86 -12.97 27.48
CA LEU A 555 -13.25 -12.94 27.06
C LEU A 555 -13.43 -13.49 25.64
N ARG A 556 -12.56 -13.12 24.69
CA ARG A 556 -12.55 -13.67 23.34
C ARG A 556 -12.49 -15.19 23.34
N ILE A 557 -11.53 -15.74 24.09
CA ILE A 557 -11.39 -17.19 24.25
C ILE A 557 -12.58 -17.78 25.05
N LYS A 558 -13.13 -17.07 26.04
CA LYS A 558 -14.32 -17.52 26.78
C LYS A 558 -15.50 -17.77 25.83
N HIS A 559 -15.75 -16.85 24.91
CA HIS A 559 -16.89 -16.87 24.00
C HIS A 559 -16.64 -17.66 22.70
N SER A 560 -15.41 -18.10 22.44
CA SER A 560 -15.13 -18.99 21.30
C SER A 560 -15.58 -20.44 21.57
N ASP A 561 -16.14 -21.05 20.54
CA ASP A 561 -16.49 -22.47 20.51
C ASP A 561 -15.30 -23.31 20.04
N VAL A 562 -14.50 -22.78 19.11
CA VAL A 562 -13.37 -23.47 18.46
C VAL A 562 -12.13 -22.58 18.38
N ILE A 563 -10.96 -23.18 18.52
CA ILE A 563 -9.67 -22.50 18.39
C ILE A 563 -8.82 -23.24 17.35
N PHE A 564 -8.42 -22.55 16.30
CA PHE A 564 -7.48 -23.05 15.29
C PHE A 564 -6.06 -22.63 15.63
N ILE A 565 -5.10 -23.54 15.53
CA ILE A 565 -3.67 -23.28 15.71
C ILE A 565 -2.91 -23.92 14.56
N ASP A 566 -2.51 -23.12 13.57
CA ASP A 566 -1.77 -23.56 12.40
C ASP A 566 -0.24 -23.57 12.65
N GLU A 567 0.48 -24.31 11.80
CA GLU A 567 1.92 -24.56 11.87
C GLU A 567 2.39 -25.12 13.22
N VAL A 568 1.60 -26.06 13.77
CA VAL A 568 1.81 -26.67 15.09
C VAL A 568 3.12 -27.46 15.21
N SER A 569 3.70 -27.90 14.09
CA SER A 569 4.98 -28.65 14.06
C SER A 569 6.14 -27.86 14.67
N MET A 570 6.08 -26.52 14.58
CA MET A 570 7.07 -25.61 15.16
C MET A 570 6.84 -25.31 16.65
N LEU A 571 5.74 -25.78 17.24
CA LEU A 571 5.44 -25.58 18.65
C LEU A 571 6.16 -26.63 19.51
N SER A 572 6.79 -26.21 20.61
CA SER A 572 7.40 -27.14 21.56
C SER A 572 6.37 -27.72 22.53
N VAL A 573 6.70 -28.85 23.14
CA VAL A 573 5.91 -29.49 24.21
C VAL A 573 5.77 -28.58 25.43
N LYS A 574 6.80 -27.79 25.77
CA LYS A 574 6.76 -26.79 26.86
C LYS A 574 5.79 -25.66 26.52
N GLN A 575 5.84 -25.14 25.30
CA GLN A 575 4.91 -24.10 24.83
C GLN A 575 3.47 -24.61 24.82
N LEU A 576 3.24 -25.83 24.32
CA LEU A 576 1.90 -26.45 24.36
C LEU A 576 1.40 -26.64 25.80
N ALA A 577 2.26 -27.06 26.72
CA ALA A 577 1.92 -27.19 28.14
C ALA A 577 1.59 -25.85 28.79
N TYR A 578 2.26 -24.76 28.39
CA TYR A 578 1.93 -23.41 28.83
C TYR A 578 0.56 -22.97 28.34
N VAL A 579 0.26 -23.16 27.05
CA VAL A 579 -1.06 -22.89 26.47
C VAL A 579 -2.16 -23.62 27.25
N ASP A 580 -1.99 -24.92 27.46
CA ASP A 580 -2.93 -25.72 28.24
C ASP A 580 -3.08 -25.21 29.68
N SER A 581 -1.98 -24.84 30.34
CA SER A 581 -1.99 -24.33 31.71
C SER A 581 -2.75 -23.00 31.82
N VAL A 582 -2.55 -22.08 30.88
CA VAL A 582 -3.26 -20.80 30.81
C VAL A 582 -4.76 -21.03 30.61
N LEU A 583 -5.15 -21.89 29.66
CA LEU A 583 -6.56 -22.18 29.38
C LEU A 583 -7.25 -22.88 30.58
N ARG A 584 -6.57 -23.83 31.23
CA ARG A 584 -7.08 -24.47 32.45
C ARG A 584 -7.25 -23.48 33.60
N LEU A 585 -6.32 -22.54 33.75
CA LEU A 585 -6.38 -21.53 34.80
C LEU A 585 -7.61 -20.61 34.65
N HIS A 586 -7.95 -20.21 33.43
CA HIS A 586 -9.00 -19.24 33.17
C HIS A 586 -10.40 -19.83 32.88
N PHE A 587 -10.50 -21.11 32.47
CA PHE A 587 -11.77 -21.73 32.08
C PHE A 587 -12.14 -22.94 32.95
N PHE A 588 -11.70 -24.14 32.59
CA PHE A 588 -12.00 -25.38 33.33
C PHE A 588 -10.72 -26.10 33.74
N ARG A 589 -10.31 -25.94 35.00
CA ARG A 589 -9.03 -26.42 35.55
C ARG A 589 -8.74 -27.91 35.33
N HIS A 590 -9.78 -28.74 35.34
CA HIS A 590 -9.67 -30.19 35.25
C HIS A 590 -9.75 -30.73 33.81
N LYS A 591 -10.14 -29.91 32.83
CA LYS A 591 -10.29 -30.34 31.44
C LYS A 591 -9.07 -29.92 30.60
N PRO A 592 -8.58 -30.78 29.68
CA PRO A 592 -7.59 -30.38 28.67
C PRO A 592 -7.98 -29.07 27.98
N PHE A 593 -7.02 -28.16 27.83
CA PHE A 593 -7.19 -26.85 27.18
C PHE A 593 -8.38 -26.05 27.73
N GLY A 594 -8.69 -26.21 29.02
CA GLY A 594 -9.83 -25.53 29.63
C GLY A 594 -11.18 -25.94 29.04
N GLY A 595 -11.29 -27.14 28.46
CA GLY A 595 -12.52 -27.69 27.87
C GLY A 595 -12.90 -27.11 26.49
N LYS A 596 -11.99 -26.34 25.87
CA LYS A 596 -12.14 -25.77 24.53
C LYS A 596 -11.86 -26.81 23.44
N LEU A 597 -12.53 -26.67 22.28
CA LEU A 597 -12.21 -27.46 21.09
C LEU A 597 -11.04 -26.84 20.35
N ILE A 598 -9.93 -27.57 20.31
CA ILE A 598 -8.70 -27.14 19.64
C ILE A 598 -8.53 -27.92 18.34
N ILE A 599 -8.26 -27.20 17.25
CA ILE A 599 -7.88 -27.76 15.96
C ILE A 599 -6.44 -27.37 15.69
N PHE A 600 -5.55 -28.35 15.77
CA PHE A 600 -4.16 -28.20 15.37
C PHE A 600 -4.00 -28.43 13.87
N GLY A 601 -3.24 -27.55 13.24
CA GLY A 601 -2.90 -27.59 11.83
C GLY A 601 -1.41 -27.68 11.62
N GLY A 602 -0.98 -28.50 10.66
CA GLY A 602 0.41 -28.46 10.23
C GLY A 602 0.86 -29.71 9.46
N ASP A 603 2.16 -29.77 9.25
CA ASP A 603 2.85 -30.91 8.66
C ASP A 603 4.13 -31.17 9.44
N PHE A 604 4.23 -32.35 10.07
CA PHE A 604 5.39 -32.72 10.89
C PHE A 604 6.63 -33.09 10.07
N ARG A 605 6.54 -33.08 8.74
CA ARG A 605 7.69 -33.14 7.83
C ARG A 605 8.41 -31.80 7.71
N GLN A 606 7.79 -30.71 8.19
CA GLN A 606 8.36 -29.37 8.17
C GLN A 606 9.28 -29.12 9.38
N CYS A 607 9.60 -27.86 9.64
CA CYS A 607 10.56 -27.48 10.67
C CYS A 607 10.11 -27.93 12.07
N LEU A 608 11.06 -28.46 12.82
CA LEU A 608 10.91 -28.76 14.24
C LEU A 608 10.92 -27.46 15.08
N PRO A 609 10.53 -27.52 16.36
CA PRO A 609 10.63 -26.36 17.24
C PRO A 609 12.07 -25.85 17.34
N ILE A 610 12.24 -24.53 17.26
CA ILE A 610 13.55 -23.90 17.35
C ILE A 610 13.95 -23.78 18.83
N ILE A 611 14.91 -24.61 19.26
CA ILE A 611 15.47 -24.58 20.61
C ILE A 611 16.99 -24.49 20.50
N LYS A 612 17.58 -23.46 21.11
CA LYS A 612 19.02 -23.20 21.06
C LYS A 612 19.79 -24.25 21.85
N ASN A 613 20.98 -24.61 21.37
CA ASN A 613 21.97 -25.44 22.06
C ASN A 613 21.46 -26.83 22.48
N GLN A 614 20.58 -27.44 21.69
CA GLN A 614 20.08 -28.81 21.93
C GLN A 614 20.51 -29.79 20.86
N THR A 615 20.63 -31.06 21.26
CA THR A 615 20.87 -32.18 20.37
C THR A 615 19.62 -32.52 19.54
N THR A 616 19.79 -33.22 18.42
CA THR A 616 18.67 -33.68 17.58
C THR A 616 17.65 -34.49 18.37
N ALA A 617 18.11 -35.39 19.26
CA ALA A 617 17.22 -36.21 20.08
C ALA A 617 16.39 -35.36 21.05
N GLU A 618 17.00 -34.34 21.67
CA GLU A 618 16.29 -33.40 22.54
C GLU A 618 15.28 -32.55 21.77
N ILE A 619 15.62 -32.08 20.56
CA ILE A 619 14.70 -31.33 19.71
C ILE A 619 13.51 -32.20 19.29
N VAL A 620 13.74 -33.44 18.86
CA VAL A 620 12.65 -34.39 18.54
C VAL A 620 11.79 -34.68 19.78
N GLY A 621 12.44 -34.90 20.94
CA GLY A 621 11.77 -35.05 22.23
C GLY A 621 10.96 -33.82 22.64
N SER A 622 11.35 -32.62 22.18
CA SER A 622 10.67 -31.36 22.45
C SER A 622 9.44 -31.11 21.58
N THR A 623 9.17 -31.94 20.57
CA THR A 623 7.98 -31.78 19.70
C THR A 623 6.68 -32.01 20.47
N ILE A 624 5.57 -31.42 20.00
CA ILE A 624 4.25 -31.66 20.62
C ILE A 624 3.82 -33.13 20.58
N LEU A 625 4.36 -33.94 19.66
CA LEU A 625 4.07 -35.37 19.53
C LEU A 625 4.52 -36.16 20.76
N SER A 626 5.54 -35.67 21.47
CA SER A 626 6.00 -36.25 22.74
C SER A 626 5.10 -35.88 23.93
N SER A 627 4.12 -34.99 23.75
CA SER A 627 3.25 -34.56 24.85
C SER A 627 2.28 -35.67 25.27
N LYS A 628 1.81 -35.59 26.51
CA LYS A 628 0.82 -36.54 27.08
C LYS A 628 -0.45 -36.67 26.23
N TYR A 629 -0.82 -35.64 25.48
CA TYR A 629 -2.01 -35.63 24.62
C TYR A 629 -1.91 -36.59 23.43
N PHE A 630 -0.69 -36.81 22.93
CA PHE A 630 -0.45 -37.65 21.75
C PHE A 630 0.07 -39.04 22.12
N THR A 631 0.55 -39.23 23.35
CA THR A 631 1.16 -40.50 23.83
C THR A 631 0.26 -41.32 24.74
N HIS A 632 -0.67 -40.71 25.50
CA HIS A 632 -1.47 -41.41 26.52
C HIS A 632 -2.98 -41.27 26.25
N GLY A 633 -3.54 -42.24 25.51
CA GLY A 633 -4.99 -42.36 25.29
C GLY A 633 -5.53 -41.44 24.20
N HIS A 634 -6.61 -41.87 23.54
CA HIS A 634 -7.19 -41.26 22.33
C HIS A 634 -7.88 -39.90 22.59
N GLN A 635 -7.15 -38.94 23.17
CA GLN A 635 -7.61 -37.57 23.44
C GLN A 635 -7.57 -36.69 22.20
N VAL A 636 -6.79 -37.09 21.18
CA VAL A 636 -6.64 -36.37 19.92
C VAL A 636 -7.17 -37.21 18.76
N LYS A 637 -8.09 -36.65 17.98
CA LYS A 637 -8.48 -37.22 16.68
C LYS A 637 -7.53 -36.72 15.60
N ARG A 638 -6.81 -37.61 14.94
CA ARG A 638 -5.97 -37.28 13.78
C ARG A 638 -6.75 -37.42 12.47
N ILE A 639 -6.64 -36.43 11.60
CA ILE A 639 -7.17 -36.37 10.24
C ILE A 639 -5.98 -36.17 9.31
N TYR A 640 -5.86 -37.02 8.29
CA TYR A 640 -4.78 -36.98 7.31
C TYR A 640 -5.30 -36.52 5.96
N LEU A 641 -4.75 -35.43 5.42
CA LEU A 641 -5.01 -34.96 4.06
C LEU A 641 -3.86 -35.40 3.16
N THR A 642 -4.11 -36.35 2.26
CA THR A 642 -3.09 -36.99 1.42
C THR A 642 -3.10 -36.55 -0.03
N GLU A 643 -4.24 -36.06 -0.53
CA GLU A 643 -4.42 -35.69 -1.94
C GLU A 643 -3.83 -34.29 -2.21
N ASN A 644 -2.84 -34.21 -3.10
CA ASN A 644 -2.24 -32.93 -3.50
C ASN A 644 -3.14 -32.23 -4.52
N MET A 645 -3.63 -31.04 -4.16
CA MET A 645 -4.52 -30.22 -4.98
C MET A 645 -3.82 -29.04 -5.65
N ARG A 646 -2.53 -28.81 -5.33
CA ARG A 646 -1.77 -27.65 -5.80
C ARG A 646 -0.86 -27.97 -6.98
N ALA A 647 -0.29 -29.17 -7.00
CA ALA A 647 0.63 -29.59 -8.06
C ALA A 647 -0.12 -29.81 -9.38
N LEU A 648 0.40 -29.22 -10.45
CA LEU A 648 -0.08 -29.47 -11.81
C LEU A 648 0.30 -30.89 -12.27
N GLU A 649 -0.33 -31.40 -13.34
CA GLU A 649 -0.08 -32.77 -13.81
C GLU A 649 1.39 -33.03 -14.15
N ASN A 650 2.07 -32.03 -14.72
CA ASN A 650 3.50 -32.05 -15.05
C ASN A 650 4.41 -31.90 -13.82
N GLU A 651 3.88 -31.53 -12.66
CA GLU A 651 4.63 -31.33 -11.41
C GLU A 651 4.46 -32.50 -10.42
N ARG A 652 3.59 -33.48 -10.73
CA ARG A 652 3.30 -34.62 -9.84
C ARG A 652 4.55 -35.40 -9.44
N ASN A 653 5.48 -35.62 -10.39
CA ASN A 653 6.75 -36.32 -10.12
C ASN A 653 7.62 -35.55 -9.11
N PHE A 654 7.62 -34.22 -9.18
CA PHE A 654 8.36 -33.38 -8.23
C PHE A 654 7.68 -33.35 -6.87
N ALA A 655 6.35 -33.25 -6.82
CA ALA A 655 5.59 -33.34 -5.59
C ALA A 655 5.80 -34.69 -4.88
N GLU A 656 5.81 -35.78 -5.63
CA GLU A 656 6.11 -37.12 -5.10
C GLU A 656 7.56 -37.22 -4.59
N PHE A 657 8.53 -36.67 -5.32
CA PHE A 657 9.92 -36.57 -4.85
C PHE A 657 10.01 -35.85 -3.51
N LEU A 658 9.38 -34.67 -3.36
CA LEU A 658 9.38 -33.91 -2.11
C LEU A 658 8.74 -34.69 -0.96
N LEU A 659 7.65 -35.42 -1.22
CA LEU A 659 7.02 -36.29 -0.24
C LEU A 659 7.93 -37.44 0.20
N GLN A 660 8.64 -38.08 -0.74
CA GLN A 660 9.60 -39.13 -0.44
C GLN A 660 10.76 -38.60 0.42
N VAL A 661 11.28 -37.41 0.11
CA VAL A 661 12.32 -36.74 0.92
C VAL A 661 11.79 -36.43 2.32
N GLY A 662 10.61 -35.81 2.43
CA GLY A 662 10.00 -35.47 3.72
C GLY A 662 9.64 -36.69 4.59
N ASN A 663 9.32 -37.83 3.97
CA ASN A 663 9.09 -39.09 4.68
C ASN A 663 10.39 -39.85 5.00
N GLY A 664 11.55 -39.41 4.50
CA GLY A 664 12.83 -40.11 4.65
C GLY A 664 12.93 -41.42 3.87
N VAL A 665 12.18 -41.56 2.76
CA VAL A 665 12.05 -42.82 1.98
C VAL A 665 13.10 -42.96 0.87
N ARG A 666 13.61 -41.86 0.31
CA ARG A 666 14.75 -41.91 -0.63
C ARG A 666 16.04 -42.19 0.13
N TYR A 667 16.28 -43.48 0.33
CA TYR A 667 17.41 -44.10 0.96
C TYR A 667 18.27 -44.80 -0.11
N ASP A 668 19.59 -44.65 -0.06
CA ASP A 668 20.50 -45.54 -0.79
C ASP A 668 20.50 -46.92 -0.08
N PRO A 669 20.00 -47.99 -0.72
CA PRO A 669 19.91 -49.31 -0.10
C PRO A 669 21.28 -49.93 0.26
N ASN A 670 22.40 -49.31 -0.10
CA ASN A 670 23.75 -49.81 0.20
C ASN A 670 24.34 -49.30 1.53
N ILE A 671 23.63 -48.49 2.31
CA ILE A 671 24.19 -47.78 3.48
C ILE A 671 23.46 -48.14 4.78
N ASN A 672 23.91 -49.12 5.57
CA ASN A 672 23.27 -49.49 6.85
C ASN A 672 23.26 -48.33 7.89
N TYR A 673 22.16 -48.20 8.64
CA TYR A 673 21.99 -47.20 9.71
C TYR A 673 21.93 -47.80 11.12
N THR A 674 22.50 -47.12 12.11
CA THR A 674 22.26 -47.38 13.54
C THR A 674 21.28 -46.37 14.17
N LEU A 675 20.65 -46.80 15.27
CA LEU A 675 19.47 -46.21 15.90
C LEU A 675 19.75 -45.07 16.92
N ASP A 676 20.98 -44.56 17.04
CA ASP A 676 21.44 -43.81 18.21
C ASP A 676 21.64 -42.29 18.02
N GLY A 677 21.20 -41.72 16.91
CA GLY A 677 20.86 -40.28 16.84
C GLY A 677 22.01 -39.28 16.82
N ARG A 678 23.26 -39.72 16.58
CA ARG A 678 24.36 -38.82 16.16
C ARG A 678 24.38 -38.69 14.64
N MET A 679 24.81 -37.54 14.13
CA MET A 679 25.01 -37.31 12.70
C MET A 679 26.17 -38.19 12.21
N ASP A 680 25.87 -39.42 11.79
CA ASP A 680 26.74 -40.14 10.88
C ASP A 680 26.47 -39.64 9.45
N ASP A 681 27.52 -39.58 8.64
CA ASP A 681 27.61 -39.10 7.26
C ASP A 681 26.70 -39.81 6.23
N ASN A 682 25.70 -40.57 6.69
CA ASN A 682 24.88 -41.47 5.89
C ASN A 682 23.47 -40.95 5.59
N ARG A 683 23.04 -39.78 6.10
CA ARG A 683 21.74 -39.17 5.72
C ARG A 683 21.87 -38.23 4.52
N LEU A 684 22.45 -38.72 3.42
CA LEU A 684 22.57 -37.94 2.19
C LEU A 684 21.32 -38.16 1.31
N VAL A 685 20.66 -37.07 0.95
CA VAL A 685 19.62 -37.06 -0.09
C VAL A 685 20.28 -36.68 -1.40
N THR A 686 20.17 -37.54 -2.41
CA THR A 686 20.63 -37.20 -3.77
C THR A 686 19.66 -36.23 -4.41
N ILE A 687 20.13 -35.01 -4.68
CA ILE A 687 19.38 -33.99 -5.42
C ILE A 687 19.50 -34.33 -6.91
N PRO A 688 18.39 -34.37 -7.68
CA PRO A 688 18.44 -34.55 -9.12
C PRO A 688 19.33 -33.50 -9.80
N GLU A 689 20.18 -33.91 -10.74
CA GLU A 689 21.15 -33.02 -11.42
C GLU A 689 20.48 -31.80 -12.06
N ASN A 690 19.28 -31.97 -12.60
CA ASN A 690 18.51 -30.88 -13.21
C ASN A 690 17.97 -29.84 -12.20
N MET A 691 18.12 -30.07 -10.89
CA MET A 691 17.77 -29.14 -9.82
C MET A 691 19.01 -28.46 -9.23
N ILE A 692 20.21 -28.84 -9.67
CA ILE A 692 21.47 -28.26 -9.21
C ILE A 692 21.83 -27.14 -10.18
N PHE A 693 22.08 -25.95 -9.64
CA PHE A 693 22.66 -24.85 -10.40
C PHE A 693 24.17 -24.84 -10.22
N GLU A 694 24.90 -24.94 -11.33
CA GLU A 694 26.35 -24.82 -11.35
C GLU A 694 26.74 -23.43 -11.91
N GLY A 695 27.32 -22.58 -11.06
CA GLY A 695 27.70 -21.23 -11.44
C GLY A 695 28.00 -20.36 -10.23
N THR A 696 28.26 -19.07 -10.47
CA THR A 696 28.40 -18.11 -9.37
C THR A 696 27.02 -17.71 -8.82
N LEU A 697 27.01 -17.12 -7.62
CA LEU A 697 25.78 -16.55 -7.06
C LEU A 697 25.19 -15.45 -7.97
N ASP A 698 26.04 -14.69 -8.65
CA ASP A 698 25.63 -13.67 -9.61
C ASP A 698 24.92 -14.30 -10.82
N ASP A 699 25.46 -15.40 -11.36
CA ASP A 699 24.83 -16.15 -12.45
C ASP A 699 23.48 -16.72 -12.01
N PHE A 700 23.37 -17.17 -10.76
CA PHE A 700 22.12 -17.69 -10.19
C PHE A 700 21.06 -16.60 -10.06
N VAL A 701 21.45 -15.44 -9.52
CA VAL A 701 20.57 -14.26 -9.40
C VAL A 701 20.10 -13.80 -10.78
N GLU A 702 21.01 -13.72 -11.76
CA GLU A 702 20.65 -13.36 -13.15
C GLU A 702 19.76 -14.40 -13.81
N GLY A 703 19.94 -15.69 -13.52
CA GLY A 703 19.09 -16.77 -14.02
C GLY A 703 17.66 -16.69 -13.50
N ILE A 704 17.45 -16.27 -12.25
CA ILE A 704 16.13 -16.18 -11.61
C ILE A 704 15.43 -14.86 -11.90
N PHE A 705 16.15 -13.74 -11.81
CA PHE A 705 15.59 -12.40 -11.87
C PHE A 705 15.86 -11.67 -13.18
N GLY A 706 16.82 -12.14 -13.98
CA GLY A 706 17.30 -11.46 -15.19
C GLY A 706 18.51 -10.57 -14.93
N LYS A 707 19.06 -9.98 -16.00
CA LYS A 707 20.23 -9.08 -15.96
C LYS A 707 19.85 -7.61 -15.82
N THR A 708 18.60 -7.28 -16.17
CA THR A 708 18.12 -5.89 -16.20
C THR A 708 16.99 -5.63 -15.22
N LYS A 709 16.78 -4.34 -14.87
CA LYS A 709 15.68 -3.91 -14.01
C LYS A 709 14.30 -4.21 -14.61
N GLU A 710 14.18 -4.23 -15.93
CA GLU A 710 12.94 -4.59 -16.62
C GLU A 710 12.62 -6.08 -16.47
N GLU A 711 13.63 -6.94 -16.58
CA GLU A 711 13.49 -8.39 -16.35
C GLU A 711 13.19 -8.68 -14.87
N LEU A 712 13.84 -7.99 -13.93
CA LEU A 712 13.55 -8.10 -12.50
C LEU A 712 12.07 -7.78 -12.22
N ASN A 713 11.55 -6.71 -12.80
CA ASN A 713 10.13 -6.34 -12.66
C ASN A 713 9.19 -7.38 -13.29
N THR A 714 9.61 -8.02 -14.38
CA THR A 714 8.86 -9.10 -15.03
C THR A 714 8.84 -10.36 -14.13
N ASN A 715 9.96 -10.64 -13.46
CA ASN A 715 10.16 -11.78 -12.57
C ASN A 715 9.90 -11.48 -11.09
N ARG A 716 9.15 -10.42 -10.77
CA ARG A 716 8.90 -9.95 -9.40
C ARG A 716 8.20 -10.95 -8.47
N MET A 717 7.67 -12.04 -9.03
CA MET A 717 7.03 -13.13 -8.29
C MET A 717 8.00 -14.25 -7.88
N SER A 718 9.24 -14.21 -8.38
CA SER A 718 10.29 -15.16 -8.02
C SER A 718 10.89 -14.83 -6.65
N ALA A 719 11.41 -15.84 -5.95
CA ALA A 719 12.07 -15.68 -4.66
C ALA A 719 13.28 -16.61 -4.57
N ILE A 720 14.33 -16.16 -3.88
CA ILE A 720 15.47 -17.00 -3.49
C ILE A 720 15.33 -17.34 -2.02
N LEU A 721 15.39 -18.63 -1.69
CA LEU A 721 15.38 -19.13 -0.32
C LEU A 721 16.80 -19.58 0.03
N ALA A 722 17.28 -19.20 1.22
CA ALA A 722 18.59 -19.59 1.73
C ALA A 722 18.48 -20.08 3.19
N PRO A 723 19.39 -20.95 3.65
CA PRO A 723 19.27 -21.62 4.94
C PRO A 723 19.51 -20.70 6.14
N THR A 724 20.20 -19.56 5.96
CA THR A 724 20.49 -18.62 7.05
C THR A 724 20.10 -17.20 6.70
N ASN A 725 19.67 -16.43 7.72
CA ASN A 725 19.35 -15.01 7.55
C ASN A 725 20.56 -14.20 7.05
N ALA A 726 21.79 -14.56 7.46
CA ALA A 726 22.99 -13.88 6.99
C ALA A 726 23.18 -14.05 5.47
N THR A 727 22.95 -15.26 4.95
CA THR A 727 22.98 -15.51 3.50
C THR A 727 21.85 -14.77 2.78
N VAL A 728 20.64 -14.78 3.33
CA VAL A 728 19.50 -14.02 2.76
C VAL A 728 19.83 -12.53 2.71
N SER A 729 20.33 -11.94 3.79
CA SER A 729 20.73 -10.53 3.86
C SER A 729 21.80 -10.20 2.83
N SER A 730 22.84 -11.04 2.70
CA SER A 730 23.91 -10.84 1.72
C SER A 730 23.40 -10.90 0.28
N ILE A 731 22.53 -11.86 -0.05
CA ILE A 731 21.92 -11.97 -1.39
C ILE A 731 21.03 -10.76 -1.66
N ASN A 732 20.19 -10.36 -0.70
CA ASN A 732 19.30 -9.21 -0.86
C ASN A 732 20.08 -7.91 -1.07
N GLU A 733 21.18 -7.71 -0.33
CA GLU A 733 22.07 -6.57 -0.50
C GLU A 733 22.73 -6.56 -1.89
N GLN A 734 23.21 -7.70 -2.38
CA GLN A 734 23.76 -7.83 -3.73
C GLN A 734 22.72 -7.49 -4.80
N ILE A 735 21.50 -8.01 -4.70
CA ILE A 735 20.40 -7.71 -5.62
C ILE A 735 20.06 -6.21 -5.57
N LEU A 736 19.97 -5.63 -4.38
CA LEU A 736 19.68 -4.20 -4.19
C LEU A 736 20.76 -3.33 -4.86
N LEU A 737 22.03 -3.61 -4.59
CA LEU A 737 23.16 -2.89 -5.20
C LEU A 737 23.20 -3.07 -6.72
N LYS A 738 22.90 -4.26 -7.23
CA LYS A 738 22.95 -4.56 -8.66
C LYS A 738 21.87 -3.80 -9.44
N PHE A 739 20.63 -3.78 -8.97
CA PHE A 739 19.49 -3.22 -9.73
C PHE A 739 19.07 -1.81 -9.30
N TYR A 740 19.49 -1.34 -8.12
CA TYR A 740 19.01 -0.10 -7.49
C TYR A 740 20.13 0.77 -6.91
N SER A 741 21.40 0.59 -7.31
CA SER A 741 22.56 1.34 -6.80
C SER A 741 22.42 2.87 -6.74
N HIS A 742 21.59 3.47 -7.59
CA HIS A 742 21.38 4.93 -7.66
C HIS A 742 20.15 5.43 -6.89
N SER A 743 19.42 4.54 -6.21
CA SER A 743 18.18 4.84 -5.49
C SER A 743 18.09 4.03 -4.19
N ILE A 744 19.17 4.00 -3.40
CA ILE A 744 19.20 3.35 -2.08
C ILE A 744 18.92 4.40 -1.02
N GLU A 745 17.87 4.18 -0.24
CA GLU A 745 17.59 4.92 0.99
C GLU A 745 17.94 4.04 2.18
N THR A 746 18.59 4.63 3.19
CA THR A 746 18.95 3.93 4.42
C THR A 746 18.09 4.46 5.55
N PHE A 747 17.28 3.57 6.14
CA PHE A 747 16.46 3.87 7.29
C PHE A 747 17.17 3.36 8.55
N TYR A 748 17.62 4.28 9.38
CA TYR A 748 18.18 3.94 10.68
C TYR A 748 17.04 3.70 11.68
N SER A 749 17.09 2.58 12.42
CA SER A 749 16.20 2.38 13.56
C SER A 749 16.57 3.36 14.67
N ASN A 750 15.59 3.98 15.30
CA ASN A 750 15.79 4.90 16.43
C ASN A 750 15.95 4.17 17.78
N ASP A 751 16.22 2.86 17.71
CA ASP A 751 16.39 1.97 18.87
C ASP A 751 17.87 2.00 19.30
N GLU A 752 18.31 3.15 19.82
CA GLU A 752 19.51 3.28 20.69
C GLU A 752 19.18 4.11 21.94
#